data_AF-A0A847ITD0-F1
#
_entry.id   AF-A0A847ITD0-F1
#
_cell.length_a   1.000
_cell.length_b   1.000
_cell.length_c   1.000
_cell.angle_alpha   90.00
_cell.angle_beta   90.00
_cell.angle_gamma   90.00
#
_symmetry.space_group_name_H-M   'P 1'
#
loop_
_entity.id
_entity.type
_entity.pdbx_description
1 polymer ?
#
loop_
_entity_poly.entity_id
_entity_poly.type
_entity_poly.pdbx_seq_one_letter_code
_entity_poly.pdbx_strand_id
1 'polypeptide(L)'
;MKKILGLDLGTNSIGWALVNEAENENEKSSIIMLGVRVNPLTVDEQKNFEKGKSITTNADRTMKRGKRRNLQRYKLRRENLIEILKENGFITDEPILSENGNYTTFETYRLRAKAVTEEITLEQFARVLLMINKKRGYKSNRKAKGAEEEGVLIDGMEVAKLLYEKDLTPGQYCLQLMEQGKKQLPEFYRSDLQEEFNRIWAKQQEFYSEILTDKLKENLREKSEKATWTICKEPFNIVGIPRTTKGEELKKENFAWRTKALSEKLDLESLAVVLQKINGQINNSSGYLGAISDRSKELYFNKQTVGQYQMAVLAQNPNASLKNMVFYRQDYLDEFNIIWEKQAEFHKKELTEELKKEIRDVIIFYQRRLKSQKGLIGFCEFESRQIEVEIDGKKKIKTVGSRVIPRSSPLFQEFKIWQTLNNLEVSGKGRKSKKKKEHSLSLFTNQEDPLLIYGKRELYQEEKELLATELSIKEKLTKSDILKLLFDNPQELDLNFKEVQGNLTQAKLFAAYRDIIEQTGHILDLKKSASEILENVEQIFSGLGYNTDIIRFNSDTDNLDNDPMYKLWHLLYSFEGDNSKTGNENLINKITNLYGFEKEYAAILANITFQDDYGSLSAKAIRKIFPYLKEGNKYDISCEYAGYRHSASSLTKEELENMIYKDRLEILPKNSLRNPVVEKILNQMVHVVNAIIADPQLGKPDEIRIELARELKKNAKERQELTKSIEESTRMHKQYREILSKPPFNLTYISRNDIIRYKLYEELKDNGYHTLYSNTYISPTTLFSGDFDVEHIIPQSRLFDDSFSNKTLELRSINIEKGNATACDFVKEKYGETNNENSMENYLNRIEKLYKTGVLSRAKYNKLKMQEKDIPSGFIERDIRNTQYIAKYAKTMLSDLVKVVVSTTGAITDRLREDWQLIDVMKELNWEKYKNLGLTTEFTNEEGYRIRQINDWTKRNDHRHHAMDALTVAFTKRQFIQYLNNLNARRTDKNQSISNTEEEEYDNFAITTEDMLLNTRDVLGIEKNYLYRDHRNKLRFYPPIPLNDFRAEAKYHLENTLISIKAKNKVTTQNINFTKRKRGVNKKTQQTPRGQLHLETVYGSQKQYVVKEESVNAKFDAEKIATVSKPAYREALLRRLQEFDNDPKKAFTGKNSLTKNPIWLNKLQTAQVPEKVKTISFETAYTIRKEISPDLKLDKVIDLGIRRILENRLKEFRNDAKKAFSNLDENPIRPNKEK
;
A
#
# COMPACT_ATOMS: atom_id res chain seq x y z
N MET A 1 -1.64 10.30 -51.35
CA MET A 1 -1.24 9.20 -50.46
C MET A 1 -0.88 9.76 -49.12
N LYS A 2 -1.46 9.19 -48.08
CA LYS A 2 -1.30 9.65 -46.71
C LYS A 2 -0.20 8.87 -46.00
N LYS A 3 0.74 9.57 -45.35
CA LYS A 3 1.82 8.96 -44.57
C LYS A 3 1.36 8.68 -43.14
N ILE A 4 1.37 7.41 -42.73
CA ILE A 4 0.82 6.96 -41.46
C ILE A 4 1.88 6.26 -40.63
N LEU A 5 2.01 6.67 -39.36
CA LEU A 5 2.84 5.99 -38.37
C LEU A 5 1.97 5.15 -37.44
N GLY A 6 2.09 3.83 -37.52
CA GLY A 6 1.55 2.89 -36.53
C GLY A 6 2.51 2.67 -35.37
N LEU A 7 1.99 2.65 -34.14
CA LEU A 7 2.76 2.37 -32.92
C LEU A 7 2.10 1.28 -32.08
N ASP A 8 2.88 0.24 -31.75
CA ASP A 8 2.58 -0.75 -30.71
C ASP A 8 3.39 -0.41 -29.46
N LEU A 9 2.73 0.04 -28.40
CA LEU A 9 3.38 0.55 -27.18
C LEU A 9 3.24 -0.46 -26.03
N GLY A 10 4.25 -1.29 -25.82
CA GLY A 10 4.34 -2.20 -24.67
C GLY A 10 5.00 -1.58 -23.45
N THR A 11 5.03 -2.32 -22.33
CA THR A 11 5.74 -1.92 -21.11
C THR A 11 7.27 -2.01 -21.25
N ASN A 12 7.74 -2.86 -22.17
CA ASN A 12 9.16 -3.16 -22.38
C ASN A 12 9.62 -3.01 -23.84
N SER A 13 8.73 -2.61 -24.74
CA SER A 13 9.02 -2.52 -26.17
C SER A 13 8.12 -1.48 -26.86
N ILE A 14 8.60 -0.97 -27.99
CA ILE A 14 7.84 -0.10 -28.89
C ILE A 14 8.04 -0.67 -30.30
N GLY A 15 6.98 -1.21 -30.88
CA GLY A 15 6.91 -1.47 -32.31
C GLY A 15 6.49 -0.21 -33.05
N TRP A 16 7.08 0.06 -34.20
CA TRP A 16 6.66 1.15 -35.06
C TRP A 16 6.68 0.75 -36.53
N ALA A 17 5.76 1.32 -37.31
CA ALA A 17 5.62 1.08 -38.74
C ALA A 17 5.21 2.36 -39.45
N LEU A 18 5.98 2.77 -40.46
CA LEU A 18 5.63 3.90 -41.32
C LEU A 18 5.16 3.36 -42.67
N VAL A 19 3.98 3.79 -43.13
CA VAL A 19 3.33 3.31 -44.35
C VAL A 19 2.76 4.47 -45.15
N ASN A 20 2.59 4.28 -46.45
CA ASN A 20 1.71 5.11 -47.28
C ASN A 20 0.36 4.41 -47.45
N GLU A 21 -0.72 5.08 -47.09
CA GLU A 21 -2.09 4.61 -47.29
C GLU A 21 -2.71 5.34 -48.48
N ALA A 22 -3.28 4.59 -49.42
CA ALA A 22 -3.99 5.13 -50.56
C ALA A 22 -5.29 5.84 -50.14
N GLU A 23 -5.53 7.04 -50.69
CA GLU A 23 -6.73 7.85 -50.41
C GLU A 23 -7.79 7.76 -51.51
N ASN A 24 -7.41 7.27 -52.69
CA ASN A 24 -8.29 7.07 -53.84
C ASN A 24 -7.89 5.80 -54.62
N GLU A 25 -8.71 5.38 -55.57
CA GLU A 25 -8.50 4.14 -56.34
C GLU A 25 -7.28 4.17 -57.28
N ASN A 26 -6.73 5.36 -57.57
CA ASN A 26 -5.55 5.53 -58.42
C ASN A 26 -4.23 5.42 -57.63
N GLU A 27 -4.30 5.28 -56.30
CA GLU A 27 -3.15 5.14 -55.42
C GLU A 27 -3.01 3.70 -54.90
N LYS A 28 -1.79 3.20 -54.74
CA LYS A 28 -1.50 1.89 -54.12
C LYS A 28 -0.80 2.09 -52.79
N SER A 29 -1.36 1.52 -51.71
CA SER A 29 -0.71 1.54 -50.39
C SER A 29 0.65 0.84 -50.44
N SER A 30 1.60 1.25 -49.58
CA SER A 30 2.94 0.66 -49.50
C SER A 30 3.53 0.74 -48.09
N ILE A 31 4.45 -0.17 -47.77
CA ILE A 31 5.21 -0.16 -46.52
C ILE A 31 6.49 0.67 -46.76
N ILE A 32 6.79 1.65 -45.89
CA ILE A 32 8.02 2.43 -45.99
C ILE A 32 9.11 1.79 -45.13
N MET A 33 8.84 1.64 -43.83
CA MET A 33 9.83 1.11 -42.88
C MET A 33 9.16 0.58 -41.61
N LEU A 34 9.78 -0.44 -41.01
CA LEU A 34 9.38 -1.03 -39.73
C LEU A 34 10.54 -1.01 -38.74
N GLY A 35 10.23 -0.99 -37.44
CA GLY A 35 11.26 -1.05 -36.41
C GLY A 35 10.76 -1.48 -35.04
N VAL A 36 11.68 -1.96 -34.21
CA VAL A 36 11.40 -2.32 -32.82
C VAL A 36 12.42 -1.68 -31.89
N ARG A 37 11.93 -0.98 -30.86
CA ARG A 37 12.74 -0.43 -29.76
C ARG A 37 12.46 -1.20 -28.48
N VAL A 38 13.39 -2.04 -28.05
CA VAL A 38 13.31 -2.79 -26.79
C VAL A 38 13.90 -1.97 -25.64
N ASN A 39 13.14 -1.87 -24.56
CA ASN A 39 13.48 -1.15 -23.33
C ASN A 39 13.48 -2.12 -22.15
N PRO A 40 14.57 -2.86 -21.91
CA PRO A 40 14.60 -3.82 -20.84
C PRO A 40 14.47 -3.16 -19.46
N LEU A 41 13.75 -3.83 -18.56
CA LEU A 41 13.73 -3.50 -17.13
C LEU A 41 15.02 -4.01 -16.48
N THR A 42 15.53 -3.26 -15.50
CA THR A 42 16.59 -3.75 -14.61
C THR A 42 16.07 -4.88 -13.73
N VAL A 43 16.96 -5.71 -13.15
CA VAL A 43 16.55 -6.82 -12.27
C VAL A 43 15.69 -6.34 -11.09
N ASP A 44 16.00 -5.18 -10.52
CA ASP A 44 15.22 -4.61 -9.41
C ASP A 44 13.89 -3.99 -9.88
N GLU A 45 13.88 -3.33 -11.05
CA GLU A 45 12.63 -2.85 -11.66
C GLU A 45 11.72 -4.03 -11.99
N GLN A 46 12.28 -5.10 -12.54
CA GLN A 46 11.60 -6.33 -12.86
C GLN A 46 11.08 -6.98 -11.57
N LYS A 47 11.90 -7.28 -10.56
CA LYS A 47 11.45 -7.87 -9.27
C LYS A 47 10.39 -7.05 -8.53
N ASN A 48 10.42 -5.73 -8.61
CA ASN A 48 9.41 -4.87 -8.00
C ASN A 48 8.12 -4.77 -8.85
N PHE A 49 8.28 -4.82 -10.17
CA PHE A 49 7.20 -4.92 -11.13
C PHE A 49 6.46 -6.27 -11.02
N GLU A 50 7.22 -7.35 -10.81
CA GLU A 50 6.81 -8.71 -10.48
C GLU A 50 5.96 -8.73 -9.20
N LYS A 51 6.47 -8.21 -8.08
CA LYS A 51 5.78 -8.26 -6.78
C LYS A 51 4.51 -7.41 -6.64
N GLY A 52 3.90 -6.91 -7.72
CA GLY A 52 2.69 -6.06 -7.67
C GLY A 52 2.90 -4.70 -6.99
N LYS A 53 4.08 -4.44 -6.44
CA LYS A 53 4.42 -3.25 -5.67
C LYS A 53 4.50 -2.04 -6.60
N SER A 54 3.72 -0.99 -6.33
CA SER A 54 3.94 0.36 -6.89
C SER A 54 5.20 1.02 -6.31
N ILE A 55 5.94 0.29 -5.46
CA ILE A 55 7.15 0.70 -4.79
C ILE A 55 8.22 0.91 -5.84
N THR A 56 8.34 2.16 -6.25
CA THR A 56 9.45 2.65 -7.04
C THR A 56 10.76 2.30 -6.33
N THR A 57 11.85 2.08 -7.07
CA THR A 57 13.23 2.05 -6.53
C THR A 57 13.54 3.28 -5.63
N ASN A 58 12.79 4.37 -5.79
CA ASN A 58 12.86 5.56 -4.95
C ASN A 58 12.31 5.37 -3.53
N ALA A 59 11.40 4.43 -3.28
CA ALA A 59 10.83 4.17 -1.95
C ALA A 59 11.84 3.43 -1.05
N ASP A 60 12.50 2.38 -1.53
CA ASP A 60 13.63 1.75 -0.81
C ASP A 60 14.76 2.75 -0.57
N ARG A 61 15.10 3.55 -1.59
CA ARG A 61 16.04 4.66 -1.45
C ARG A 61 15.58 5.67 -0.38
N THR A 62 14.28 5.94 -0.29
CA THR A 62 13.68 6.84 0.71
C THR A 62 13.72 6.24 2.11
N MET A 63 13.41 4.95 2.28
CA MET A 63 13.52 4.24 3.54
C MET A 63 14.97 4.24 4.05
N LYS A 64 15.93 3.86 3.20
CA LYS A 64 17.36 3.90 3.53
C LYS A 64 17.83 5.34 3.81
N ARG A 65 17.31 6.34 3.10
CA ARG A 65 17.56 7.77 3.39
C ARG A 65 16.97 8.19 4.74
N GLY A 66 15.80 7.70 5.12
CA GLY A 66 15.20 7.91 6.43
C GLY A 66 16.09 7.36 7.54
N LYS A 67 16.51 6.09 7.43
CA LYS A 67 17.45 5.44 8.36
C LYS A 67 18.76 6.23 8.50
N ARG A 68 19.38 6.64 7.37
CA ARG A 68 20.60 7.48 7.38
C ARG A 68 20.40 8.82 8.06
N ARG A 69 19.28 9.52 7.80
CA ARG A 69 18.97 10.80 8.45
C ARG A 69 18.80 10.64 9.96
N ASN A 70 18.13 9.57 10.40
CA ASN A 70 17.95 9.30 11.83
C ASN A 70 19.30 9.03 12.50
N LEU A 71 20.16 8.21 11.88
CA LEU A 71 21.52 7.96 12.37
C LEU A 71 22.36 9.24 12.41
N GLN A 72 22.37 10.04 11.35
CA GLN A 72 23.11 11.30 11.30
C GLN A 72 22.63 12.28 12.38
N ARG A 73 21.31 12.40 12.57
CA ARG A 73 20.73 13.26 13.62
C ARG A 73 21.07 12.77 15.02
N TYR A 74 21.15 11.46 15.22
CA TYR A 74 21.64 10.90 16.49
C TYR A 74 23.11 11.25 16.71
N LYS A 75 23.97 11.06 15.70
CA LYS A 75 25.40 11.41 15.78
C LYS A 75 25.60 12.90 16.10
N LEU A 76 25.00 13.80 15.32
CA LEU A 76 25.08 15.25 15.55
C LEU A 76 24.61 15.63 16.96
N ARG A 77 23.46 15.09 17.40
CA ARG A 77 22.96 15.37 18.76
C ARG A 77 23.90 14.85 19.84
N ARG A 78 24.55 13.71 19.63
CA ARG A 78 25.51 13.13 20.57
C ARG A 78 26.83 13.93 20.56
N GLU A 79 27.30 14.36 19.40
CA GLU A 79 28.47 15.22 19.22
C GLU A 79 28.26 16.55 19.96
N ASN A 80 27.16 17.26 19.69
CA ASN A 80 26.82 18.51 20.39
C ASN A 80 26.71 18.32 21.91
N LEU A 81 26.15 17.19 22.38
CA LEU A 81 26.10 16.91 23.81
C LEU A 81 27.51 16.75 24.40
N ILE A 82 28.39 16.01 23.72
CA ILE A 82 29.77 15.82 24.18
C ILE A 82 30.53 17.16 24.19
N GLU A 83 30.35 17.99 23.17
CA GLU A 83 30.98 19.32 23.07
C GLU A 83 30.56 20.21 24.24
N ILE A 84 29.26 20.34 24.51
CA ILE A 84 28.76 21.13 25.64
C ILE A 84 29.21 20.57 26.99
N LEU A 85 29.29 19.24 27.13
CA LEU A 85 29.81 18.63 28.36
C LEU A 85 31.30 18.91 28.57
N LYS A 86 32.10 19.02 27.49
CA LYS A 86 33.52 19.42 27.56
C LYS A 86 33.67 20.91 27.90
N GLU A 87 32.93 21.78 27.22
CA GLU A 87 32.98 23.23 27.43
C GLU A 87 32.64 23.61 28.88
N ASN A 88 31.73 22.86 29.51
CA ASN A 88 31.34 23.06 30.91
C ASN A 88 32.18 22.22 31.90
N GLY A 89 33.21 21.52 31.44
CA GLY A 89 34.16 20.81 32.31
C GLY A 89 33.66 19.49 32.94
N PHE A 90 32.61 18.87 32.41
CA PHE A 90 32.07 17.63 32.97
C PHE A 90 32.93 16.42 32.61
N ILE A 91 33.59 16.51 31.45
CA ILE A 91 34.42 15.45 30.86
C ILE A 91 35.67 16.05 30.24
N THR A 92 36.75 15.27 30.22
CA THR A 92 38.03 15.66 29.62
C THR A 92 38.02 15.49 28.10
N ASP A 93 39.16 15.74 27.44
CA ASP A 93 39.26 15.60 26.00
C ASP A 93 39.19 14.15 25.49
N GLU A 94 39.62 13.20 26.34
CA GLU A 94 39.60 11.75 26.09
C GLU A 94 38.86 10.98 27.20
N PRO A 95 37.55 11.20 27.38
CA PRO A 95 36.81 10.62 28.50
C PRO A 95 36.39 9.17 28.21
N ILE A 96 36.36 8.32 29.25
CA ILE A 96 35.89 6.93 29.14
C ILE A 96 34.36 6.90 29.30
N LEU A 97 33.66 7.19 28.19
CA LEU A 97 32.19 7.32 28.17
C LEU A 97 31.43 5.99 28.02
N SER A 98 32.08 4.87 28.36
CA SER A 98 31.53 3.51 28.26
C SER A 98 31.90 2.68 29.49
N GLU A 99 31.13 1.63 29.74
CA GLU A 99 31.47 0.60 30.73
C GLU A 99 32.84 0.00 30.39
N ASN A 100 33.82 0.15 31.29
CA ASN A 100 35.20 -0.30 31.10
C ASN A 100 35.68 -1.01 32.38
N GLY A 101 36.21 -2.22 32.23
CA GLY A 101 36.71 -3.05 33.33
C GLY A 101 35.84 -4.27 33.62
N ASN A 102 36.30 -5.10 34.56
CA ASN A 102 35.58 -6.30 34.99
C ASN A 102 34.34 -5.92 35.81
N TYR A 103 33.26 -6.71 35.68
CA TYR A 103 31.99 -6.54 36.43
C TYR A 103 31.25 -5.21 36.21
N THR A 104 31.55 -4.49 35.12
CA THR A 104 30.90 -3.22 34.78
C THR A 104 29.56 -3.37 34.07
N THR A 105 29.09 -4.59 33.85
CA THR A 105 27.80 -4.87 33.20
C THR A 105 26.67 -4.16 33.93
N PHE A 106 25.92 -3.32 33.21
CA PHE A 106 24.81 -2.48 33.71
C PHE A 106 25.22 -1.33 34.64
N GLU A 107 26.51 -1.00 34.75
CA GLU A 107 26.98 0.11 35.58
C GLU A 107 26.29 1.43 35.21
N THR A 108 26.09 1.69 33.90
CA THR A 108 25.42 2.93 33.47
C THR A 108 23.94 2.95 33.90
N TYR A 109 23.28 1.80 33.94
CA TYR A 109 21.91 1.68 34.47
C TYR A 109 21.88 1.91 35.98
N ARG A 110 22.84 1.35 36.72
CA ARG A 110 22.99 1.59 38.17
C ARG A 110 23.24 3.06 38.47
N LEU A 111 24.16 3.71 37.75
CA LEU A 111 24.45 5.13 37.89
C LEU A 111 23.23 6.00 37.60
N ARG A 112 22.48 5.68 36.55
CA ARG A 112 21.23 6.39 36.20
C ARG A 112 20.17 6.26 37.29
N ALA A 113 20.03 5.09 37.93
CA ALA A 113 19.14 4.91 39.06
C ALA A 113 19.64 5.61 40.34
N LYS A 114 20.95 5.55 40.60
CA LYS A 114 21.62 6.18 41.75
C LYS A 114 21.57 7.70 41.71
N ALA A 115 21.70 8.31 40.53
CA ALA A 115 21.72 9.77 40.35
C ALA A 115 20.43 10.49 40.77
N VAL A 116 19.36 9.74 41.03
CA VAL A 116 18.08 10.26 41.53
C VAL A 116 18.12 10.53 43.03
N THR A 117 19.00 9.87 43.77
CA THR A 117 19.03 9.90 45.25
C THR A 117 20.38 10.29 45.82
N GLU A 118 21.47 9.89 45.17
CA GLU A 118 22.84 10.07 45.66
C GLU A 118 23.68 10.90 44.70
N GLU A 119 24.74 11.51 45.21
CA GLU A 119 25.77 12.17 44.40
C GLU A 119 26.44 11.15 43.46
N ILE A 120 26.60 11.56 42.20
CA ILE A 120 27.51 10.93 41.25
C ILE A 120 28.47 11.98 40.69
N THR A 121 29.65 11.54 40.26
CA THR A 121 30.65 12.44 39.65
C THR A 121 30.12 13.03 38.33
N LEU A 122 30.64 14.21 37.93
CA LEU A 122 30.26 14.84 36.66
C LEU A 122 30.51 13.94 35.43
N GLU A 123 31.57 13.13 35.45
CA GLU A 123 31.86 12.17 34.38
C GLU A 123 30.83 11.02 34.33
N GLN A 124 30.42 10.52 35.50
CA GLN A 124 29.31 9.55 35.60
C GLN A 124 27.98 10.18 35.15
N PHE A 125 27.74 11.44 35.50
CA PHE A 125 26.55 12.16 35.10
C PHE A 125 26.50 12.35 33.58
N ALA A 126 27.63 12.67 32.95
CA ALA A 126 27.77 12.69 31.50
C ALA A 126 27.40 11.34 30.85
N ARG A 127 27.80 10.20 31.44
CA ARG A 127 27.38 8.87 30.96
C ARG A 127 25.86 8.68 31.02
N VAL A 128 25.21 9.14 32.10
CA VAL A 128 23.75 9.11 32.25
C VAL A 128 23.06 9.97 31.18
N LEU A 129 23.51 11.21 30.98
CA LEU A 129 22.97 12.11 29.95
C LEU A 129 23.13 11.53 28.54
N LEU A 130 24.26 10.91 28.24
CA LEU A 130 24.52 10.24 26.97
C LEU A 130 23.63 9.02 26.74
N MET A 131 23.19 8.37 27.81
CA MET A 131 22.24 7.27 27.75
C MET A 131 20.81 7.76 27.46
N ILE A 132 20.34 8.80 28.14
CA ILE A 132 19.05 9.45 27.87
C ILE A 132 19.04 10.02 26.44
N ASN A 133 20.14 10.63 26.00
CA ASN A 133 20.32 11.09 24.61
C ASN A 133 20.11 9.98 23.57
N LYS A 134 20.58 8.75 23.87
CA LYS A 134 20.40 7.56 23.03
C LYS A 134 18.97 7.02 23.09
N LYS A 135 18.33 7.09 24.26
CA LYS A 135 17.01 6.53 24.57
C LYS A 135 16.07 7.62 25.10
N ARG A 136 15.52 8.45 24.22
CA ARG A 136 14.73 9.66 24.59
C ARG A 136 13.20 9.51 24.50
N GLY A 137 12.71 8.29 24.62
CA GLY A 137 11.27 7.95 24.57
C GLY A 137 10.54 8.17 23.23
N TYR A 138 9.34 7.60 23.15
CA TYR A 138 8.38 7.76 22.05
C TYR A 138 7.59 9.06 22.20
N LYS A 139 7.34 9.77 21.09
CA LYS A 139 6.47 10.95 21.04
C LYS A 139 5.37 10.70 20.02
N SER A 140 4.12 10.73 20.46
CA SER A 140 2.95 10.55 19.60
C SER A 140 2.75 11.75 18.67
N ASN A 141 2.25 11.47 17.46
CA ASN A 141 1.74 12.49 16.52
C ASN A 141 0.29 12.12 16.19
N ARG A 142 -0.66 12.39 17.11
CA ARG A 142 -2.04 11.85 17.09
C ARG A 142 -2.84 12.06 15.80
N LYS A 143 -2.56 13.10 15.01
CA LYS A 143 -3.27 13.36 13.74
C LYS A 143 -2.77 12.54 12.54
N ALA A 144 -1.76 11.69 12.71
CA ALA A 144 -1.33 10.77 11.67
C ALA A 144 -2.19 9.49 11.69
N LYS A 145 -2.73 9.08 10.53
CA LYS A 145 -3.37 7.77 10.32
C LYS A 145 -2.42 6.67 10.82
N GLY A 146 -2.78 6.04 11.94
CA GLY A 146 -1.94 5.06 12.63
C GLY A 146 -2.35 4.79 14.09
N ALA A 147 -3.17 5.65 14.70
CA ALA A 147 -3.69 5.41 16.06
C ALA A 147 -4.49 4.11 16.19
N GLU A 148 -5.11 3.63 15.10
CA GLU A 148 -6.00 2.46 15.11
C GLU A 148 -5.24 1.11 15.14
N GLU A 149 -4.01 1.05 14.62
CA GLU A 149 -3.13 -0.14 14.74
C GLU A 149 -2.28 -0.09 16.02
N GLU A 150 -2.06 1.10 16.61
CA GLU A 150 -1.22 1.30 17.81
C GLU A 150 -2.04 1.35 19.13
N GLY A 151 -3.38 1.39 19.08
CA GLY A 151 -4.28 1.48 20.24
C GLY A 151 -4.62 2.92 20.68
N VAL A 152 -5.61 3.10 21.57
CA VAL A 152 -5.99 4.43 22.09
C VAL A 152 -5.05 4.84 23.22
N LEU A 153 -4.55 6.09 23.17
CA LEU A 153 -3.77 6.66 24.27
C LEU A 153 -4.72 7.13 25.36
N ILE A 154 -4.69 6.45 26.50
CA ILE A 154 -5.47 6.80 27.70
C ILE A 154 -4.70 7.89 28.46
N ASP A 155 -5.30 9.08 28.56
CA ASP A 155 -4.82 10.18 29.40
C ASP A 155 -5.64 10.25 30.70
N GLY A 156 -5.59 9.15 31.45
CA GLY A 156 -6.41 8.95 32.65
C GLY A 156 -5.66 9.18 33.95
N MET A 157 -4.50 9.86 33.94
CA MET A 157 -3.63 9.92 35.13
C MET A 157 -4.34 10.58 36.32
N GLU A 158 -5.13 11.63 36.10
CA GLU A 158 -5.95 12.26 37.15
C GLU A 158 -6.98 11.29 37.73
N VAL A 159 -7.65 10.52 36.86
CA VAL A 159 -8.60 9.48 37.26
C VAL A 159 -7.88 8.38 38.04
N ALA A 160 -6.73 7.91 37.57
CA ALA A 160 -5.95 6.89 38.27
C ALA A 160 -5.51 7.36 39.66
N LYS A 161 -5.10 8.63 39.83
CA LYS A 161 -4.76 9.21 41.14
C LYS A 161 -5.96 9.18 42.07
N LEU A 162 -7.12 9.62 41.57
CA LEU A 162 -8.36 9.61 42.33
C LEU A 162 -8.77 8.20 42.76
N LEU A 163 -8.69 7.23 41.86
CA LEU A 163 -8.96 5.82 42.16
C LEU A 163 -8.06 5.30 43.29
N TYR A 164 -6.76 5.61 43.21
CA TYR A 164 -5.79 5.20 44.21
C TYR A 164 -5.99 5.89 45.57
N GLU A 165 -6.15 7.22 45.59
CA GLU A 165 -6.31 8.02 46.81
C GLU A 165 -7.59 7.70 47.58
N LYS A 166 -8.67 7.39 46.86
CA LYS A 166 -9.98 7.04 47.44
C LYS A 166 -10.21 5.53 47.56
N ASP A 167 -9.22 4.71 47.19
CA ASP A 167 -9.30 3.24 47.09
C ASP A 167 -10.57 2.74 46.35
N LEU A 168 -10.88 3.38 45.22
CA LEU A 168 -12.02 3.04 44.37
C LEU A 168 -11.58 2.16 43.20
N THR A 169 -12.40 1.18 42.81
CA THR A 169 -12.26 0.51 41.52
C THR A 169 -12.86 1.37 40.39
N PRO A 170 -12.42 1.17 39.13
CA PRO A 170 -13.08 1.74 37.95
C PRO A 170 -14.60 1.61 37.97
N GLY A 171 -15.13 0.44 38.36
CA GLY A 171 -16.57 0.20 38.41
C GLY A 171 -17.29 0.99 39.51
N GLN A 172 -16.70 1.11 40.70
CA GLN A 172 -17.23 1.96 41.78
C GLN A 172 -17.25 3.43 41.38
N TYR A 173 -16.16 3.91 40.78
CA TYR A 173 -16.07 5.29 40.35
C TYR A 173 -17.05 5.60 39.21
N CYS A 174 -17.18 4.69 38.24
CA CYS A 174 -18.18 4.82 37.19
C CYS A 174 -19.60 4.88 37.74
N LEU A 175 -19.94 4.05 38.74
CA LEU A 175 -21.25 4.08 39.37
C LEU A 175 -21.51 5.44 40.05
N GLN A 176 -20.54 5.95 40.81
CA GLN A 176 -20.66 7.27 41.47
C GLN A 176 -20.86 8.40 40.45
N LEU A 177 -20.12 8.38 39.33
CA LEU A 177 -20.28 9.37 38.26
C LEU A 177 -21.68 9.30 37.63
N MET A 178 -22.22 8.09 37.41
CA MET A 178 -23.56 7.90 36.88
C MET A 178 -24.65 8.35 37.87
N GLU A 179 -24.45 8.15 39.17
CA GLU A 179 -25.35 8.65 40.22
C GLU A 179 -25.34 10.18 40.32
N GLN A 180 -24.21 10.82 40.00
CA GLN A 180 -24.08 12.27 39.86
C GLN A 180 -24.62 12.80 38.52
N GLY A 181 -25.21 11.95 37.69
CA GLY A 181 -25.79 12.33 36.40
C GLY A 181 -24.77 12.51 35.27
N LYS A 182 -23.51 12.10 35.43
CA LYS A 182 -22.52 12.15 34.34
C LYS A 182 -22.72 10.99 33.38
N LYS A 183 -22.99 11.31 32.12
CA LYS A 183 -23.20 10.31 31.04
C LYS A 183 -21.90 9.72 30.50
N GLN A 184 -20.83 10.51 30.43
CA GLN A 184 -19.52 10.06 29.97
C GLN A 184 -18.70 9.49 31.13
N LEU A 185 -18.19 8.28 30.92
CA LEU A 185 -17.30 7.60 31.86
C LEU A 185 -15.87 7.70 31.35
N PRO A 186 -14.89 7.85 32.27
CA PRO A 186 -13.50 7.94 31.89
C PRO A 186 -13.00 6.61 31.31
N GLU A 187 -11.96 6.69 30.48
CA GLU A 187 -11.19 5.52 30.09
C GLU A 187 -10.18 5.19 31.20
N PHE A 188 -9.95 3.91 31.42
CA PHE A 188 -9.10 3.41 32.50
C PHE A 188 -7.89 2.69 31.94
N TYR A 189 -6.76 2.83 32.63
CA TYR A 189 -5.58 2.04 32.32
C TYR A 189 -5.89 0.54 32.43
N ARG A 190 -5.23 -0.25 31.59
CA ARG A 190 -5.44 -1.70 31.58
C ARG A 190 -5.11 -2.29 32.95
N SER A 191 -4.10 -1.75 33.64
CA SER A 191 -3.74 -2.20 34.98
C SER A 191 -4.83 -1.92 36.03
N ASP A 192 -5.58 -0.81 35.93
CA ASP A 192 -6.71 -0.54 36.85
C ASP A 192 -7.85 -1.54 36.66
N LEU A 193 -8.18 -1.85 35.41
CA LEU A 193 -9.23 -2.80 35.08
C LEU A 193 -8.83 -4.23 35.48
N GLN A 194 -7.55 -4.57 35.32
CA GLN A 194 -7.02 -5.86 35.77
C GLN A 194 -7.02 -5.98 37.30
N GLU A 195 -6.74 -4.89 38.01
CA GLU A 195 -6.81 -4.84 39.48
C GLU A 195 -8.26 -4.99 39.96
N GLU A 196 -9.22 -4.29 39.34
CA GLU A 196 -10.64 -4.51 39.60
C GLU A 196 -11.05 -5.97 39.39
N PHE A 197 -10.65 -6.56 38.26
CA PHE A 197 -10.89 -7.97 37.97
C PHE A 197 -10.32 -8.87 39.09
N ASN A 198 -9.09 -8.61 39.52
CA ASN A 198 -8.41 -9.39 40.54
C ASN A 198 -9.09 -9.27 41.92
N ARG A 199 -9.49 -8.06 42.32
CA ARG A 199 -10.20 -7.82 43.59
C ARG A 199 -11.55 -8.52 43.61
N ILE A 200 -12.32 -8.38 42.53
CA ILE A 200 -13.60 -9.09 42.37
C ILE A 200 -13.38 -10.60 42.38
N TRP A 201 -12.39 -11.11 41.65
CA TRP A 201 -12.07 -12.53 41.61
C TRP A 201 -11.72 -13.06 43.01
N ALA A 202 -10.81 -12.40 43.71
CA ALA A 202 -10.38 -12.81 45.05
C ALA A 202 -11.56 -12.83 46.03
N LYS A 203 -12.42 -11.80 46.01
CA LYS A 203 -13.59 -11.75 46.89
C LYS A 203 -14.59 -12.85 46.57
N GLN A 204 -14.91 -13.07 45.29
CA GLN A 204 -15.86 -14.11 44.89
C GLN A 204 -15.31 -15.52 45.12
N GLN A 205 -13.99 -15.70 45.08
CA GLN A 205 -13.33 -16.98 45.37
C GLN A 205 -13.53 -17.43 46.81
N GLU A 206 -13.72 -16.51 47.76
CA GLU A 206 -14.11 -16.86 49.15
C GLU A 206 -15.46 -17.61 49.20
N PHE A 207 -16.36 -17.33 48.25
CA PHE A 207 -17.69 -17.95 48.19
C PHE A 207 -17.77 -19.14 47.22
N TYR A 208 -16.90 -19.19 46.21
CA TYR A 208 -16.94 -20.16 45.11
C TYR A 208 -15.56 -20.79 44.84
N SER A 209 -14.85 -21.20 45.89
CA SER A 209 -13.46 -21.70 45.83
C SER A 209 -13.28 -22.93 44.93
N GLU A 210 -14.29 -23.81 44.85
CA GLU A 210 -14.26 -25.01 44.01
C GLU A 210 -14.43 -24.72 42.51
N ILE A 211 -15.05 -23.58 42.17
CA ILE A 211 -15.34 -23.19 40.78
C ILE A 211 -14.30 -22.17 40.28
N LEU A 212 -13.97 -21.17 41.09
CA LEU A 212 -13.02 -20.10 40.77
C LEU A 212 -11.57 -20.55 41.02
N THR A 213 -11.10 -21.43 40.15
CA THR A 213 -9.73 -21.98 40.19
C THR A 213 -8.71 -21.09 39.46
N ASP A 214 -7.43 -21.19 39.82
CA ASP A 214 -6.34 -20.47 39.14
C ASP A 214 -6.27 -20.80 37.64
N LYS A 215 -6.57 -22.06 37.28
CA LYS A 215 -6.66 -22.50 35.88
C LYS A 215 -7.77 -21.76 35.13
N LEU A 216 -8.93 -21.57 35.75
CA LEU A 216 -10.02 -20.80 35.16
C LEU A 216 -9.65 -19.31 35.05
N LYS A 217 -9.00 -18.75 36.07
CA LYS A 217 -8.51 -17.37 36.06
C LYS A 217 -7.55 -17.12 34.89
N GLU A 218 -6.59 -18.02 34.65
CA GLU A 218 -5.65 -17.90 33.54
C GLU A 218 -6.34 -18.08 32.17
N ASN A 219 -7.32 -18.99 32.06
CA ASN A 219 -8.11 -19.14 30.84
C ASN A 219 -8.91 -17.87 30.48
N LEU A 220 -9.34 -17.11 31.50
CA LEU A 220 -10.09 -15.87 31.35
C LEU A 220 -9.20 -14.64 31.08
N ARG A 221 -7.88 -14.78 31.20
CA ARG A 221 -6.94 -13.68 31.02
C ARG A 221 -6.95 -13.15 29.58
N GLU A 222 -7.07 -11.83 29.45
CA GLU A 222 -7.04 -11.09 28.16
C GLU A 222 -8.06 -11.59 27.12
N LYS A 223 -9.18 -12.17 27.56
CA LYS A 223 -10.24 -12.62 26.65
C LYS A 223 -11.21 -11.49 26.32
N SER A 224 -11.85 -11.57 25.16
CA SER A 224 -12.93 -10.64 24.80
C SER A 224 -14.19 -10.89 25.66
N GLU A 225 -15.15 -9.96 25.64
CA GLU A 225 -16.42 -10.10 26.36
C GLU A 225 -17.08 -11.47 26.12
N LYS A 226 -17.15 -11.90 24.86
CA LYS A 226 -17.86 -13.14 24.51
C LYS A 226 -17.07 -14.39 24.82
N ALA A 227 -15.75 -14.36 24.61
CA ALA A 227 -14.89 -15.47 24.98
C ALA A 227 -14.95 -15.70 26.50
N THR A 228 -14.97 -14.63 27.29
CA THR A 228 -15.16 -14.69 28.74
C THR A 228 -16.47 -15.38 29.11
N TRP A 229 -17.59 -14.98 28.50
CA TRP A 229 -18.89 -15.63 28.72
C TRP A 229 -18.88 -17.11 28.34
N THR A 230 -18.32 -17.46 27.17
CA THR A 230 -18.21 -18.86 26.72
C THR A 230 -17.39 -19.71 27.68
N ILE A 231 -16.26 -19.19 28.18
CA ILE A 231 -15.41 -19.90 29.13
C ILE A 231 -16.10 -20.08 30.48
N CYS A 232 -16.87 -19.09 30.94
CA CYS A 232 -17.65 -19.22 32.18
C CYS A 232 -18.89 -20.11 32.02
N LYS A 233 -19.38 -20.36 30.80
CA LYS A 233 -20.66 -21.06 30.57
C LYS A 233 -20.72 -22.44 31.22
N GLU A 234 -19.71 -23.28 30.98
CA GLU A 234 -19.67 -24.64 31.55
C GLU A 234 -19.38 -24.64 33.05
N PRO A 235 -18.32 -23.95 33.56
CA PRO A 235 -18.02 -23.96 35.00
C PRO A 235 -19.12 -23.34 35.86
N PHE A 236 -19.85 -22.35 35.34
CA PHE A 236 -20.88 -21.63 36.09
C PHE A 236 -22.30 -22.13 35.80
N ASN A 237 -22.46 -23.10 34.89
CA ASN A 237 -23.75 -23.64 34.44
C ASN A 237 -24.77 -22.55 34.03
N ILE A 238 -24.34 -21.66 33.12
CA ILE A 238 -25.10 -20.45 32.75
C ILE A 238 -26.24 -20.81 31.78
N VAL A 239 -27.47 -20.45 32.15
CA VAL A 239 -28.72 -20.56 31.39
C VAL A 239 -29.13 -19.21 30.79
N GLY A 240 -28.79 -18.10 31.48
CA GLY A 240 -28.90 -16.72 31.02
C GLY A 240 -29.97 -15.90 31.75
N ILE A 241 -29.58 -14.72 32.24
CA ILE A 241 -30.48 -13.80 32.98
C ILE A 241 -31.35 -12.97 32.01
N PRO A 242 -32.69 -13.04 32.07
CA PRO A 242 -33.56 -12.13 31.35
C PRO A 242 -33.49 -10.73 32.00
N ARG A 243 -32.93 -9.75 31.28
CA ARG A 243 -32.84 -8.36 31.75
C ARG A 243 -33.91 -7.49 31.10
N THR A 244 -34.70 -6.81 31.93
CA THR A 244 -35.77 -5.89 31.50
C THR A 244 -35.27 -4.45 31.29
N THR A 245 -34.13 -4.12 31.89
CA THR A 245 -33.42 -2.83 31.80
C THR A 245 -32.71 -2.68 30.45
N LYS A 246 -32.74 -1.48 29.87
CA LYS A 246 -32.11 -1.16 28.56
C LYS A 246 -31.35 0.16 28.64
N GLY A 247 -30.39 0.35 27.73
CA GLY A 247 -29.68 1.63 27.59
C GLY A 247 -28.82 2.00 28.81
N GLU A 248 -28.95 3.24 29.29
CA GLU A 248 -28.19 3.76 30.43
C GLU A 248 -28.49 3.03 31.74
N GLU A 249 -29.75 2.63 31.98
CA GLU A 249 -30.13 1.90 33.19
C GLU A 249 -29.44 0.53 33.26
N LEU A 250 -29.34 -0.18 32.13
CA LEU A 250 -28.59 -1.43 32.06
C LEU A 250 -27.08 -1.20 32.30
N LYS A 251 -26.54 -0.09 31.82
CA LYS A 251 -25.13 0.29 32.04
C LYS A 251 -24.88 0.58 33.52
N LYS A 252 -25.79 1.32 34.18
CA LYS A 252 -25.76 1.60 35.62
C LYS A 252 -25.84 0.31 36.44
N GLU A 253 -26.75 -0.58 36.07
CA GLU A 253 -26.93 -1.90 36.69
C GLU A 253 -25.66 -2.76 36.61
N ASN A 254 -24.97 -2.77 35.46
CA ASN A 254 -23.70 -3.48 35.31
C ASN A 254 -22.61 -2.95 36.25
N PHE A 255 -22.49 -1.63 36.42
CA PHE A 255 -21.54 -1.03 37.36
C PHE A 255 -21.93 -1.23 38.82
N ALA A 256 -23.24 -1.26 39.12
CA ALA A 256 -23.75 -1.65 40.42
C ALA A 256 -23.36 -3.10 40.77
N TRP A 257 -23.47 -4.02 39.82
CA TRP A 257 -23.02 -5.41 40.01
C TRP A 257 -21.51 -5.52 40.20
N ARG A 258 -20.70 -4.77 39.46
CA ARG A 258 -19.25 -4.71 39.71
C ARG A 258 -18.92 -4.29 41.14
N THR A 259 -19.63 -3.27 41.63
CA THR A 259 -19.46 -2.75 42.99
C THR A 259 -19.88 -3.78 44.03
N LYS A 260 -21.05 -4.41 43.87
CA LYS A 260 -21.52 -5.47 44.77
C LYS A 260 -20.56 -6.66 44.81
N ALA A 261 -19.92 -7.00 43.69
CA ALA A 261 -18.99 -8.13 43.60
C ALA A 261 -17.73 -7.97 44.46
N LEU A 262 -17.45 -6.76 44.96
CA LEU A 262 -16.32 -6.48 45.86
C LEU A 262 -16.65 -6.76 47.33
N SER A 263 -17.92 -6.87 47.71
CA SER A 263 -18.35 -7.00 49.10
C SER A 263 -19.31 -8.15 49.37
N GLU A 264 -20.18 -8.48 48.41
CA GLU A 264 -21.28 -9.43 48.56
C GLU A 264 -21.09 -10.67 47.67
N LYS A 265 -21.69 -11.80 48.06
CA LYS A 265 -21.77 -13.00 47.21
C LYS A 265 -22.73 -12.73 46.06
N LEU A 266 -22.21 -12.73 44.83
CA LEU A 266 -23.01 -12.56 43.61
C LEU A 266 -23.37 -13.92 43.02
N ASP A 267 -24.55 -14.04 42.40
CA ASP A 267 -24.88 -15.24 41.65
C ASP A 267 -23.92 -15.43 40.46
N LEU A 268 -23.70 -16.68 40.08
CA LEU A 268 -22.68 -17.03 39.09
C LEU A 268 -22.95 -16.41 37.71
N GLU A 269 -24.21 -16.23 37.32
CA GLU A 269 -24.54 -15.63 36.03
C GLU A 269 -24.25 -14.13 36.02
N SER A 270 -24.65 -13.41 37.07
CA SER A 270 -24.34 -11.99 37.23
C SER A 270 -22.83 -11.76 37.36
N LEU A 271 -22.12 -12.66 38.05
CA LEU A 271 -20.66 -12.67 38.10
C LEU A 271 -20.04 -12.86 36.70
N ALA A 272 -20.59 -13.78 35.88
CA ALA A 272 -20.13 -13.95 34.50
C ALA A 272 -20.31 -12.67 33.68
N VAL A 273 -21.42 -11.94 33.85
CA VAL A 273 -21.63 -10.62 33.21
C VAL A 273 -20.57 -9.62 33.66
N VAL A 274 -20.28 -9.55 34.96
CA VAL A 274 -19.26 -8.67 35.54
C VAL A 274 -17.88 -8.95 34.94
N LEU A 275 -17.42 -10.20 34.99
CA LEU A 275 -16.13 -10.63 34.44
C LEU A 275 -16.06 -10.36 32.93
N GLN A 276 -17.14 -10.67 32.20
CA GLN A 276 -17.28 -10.39 30.78
C GLN A 276 -17.05 -8.90 30.48
N LYS A 277 -17.73 -8.01 31.20
CA LYS A 277 -17.66 -6.56 30.93
C LYS A 277 -16.29 -5.97 31.28
N ILE A 278 -15.65 -6.44 32.35
CA ILE A 278 -14.31 -5.98 32.72
C ILE A 278 -13.29 -6.45 31.67
N ASN A 279 -13.33 -7.73 31.28
CA ASN A 279 -12.45 -8.27 30.25
C ASN A 279 -12.64 -7.61 28.88
N GLY A 280 -13.87 -7.23 28.53
CA GLY A 280 -14.14 -6.39 27.36
C GLY A 280 -13.36 -5.08 27.35
N GLN A 281 -13.36 -4.37 28.48
CA GLN A 281 -12.63 -3.11 28.62
C GLN A 281 -11.10 -3.32 28.64
N ILE A 282 -10.62 -4.41 29.26
CA ILE A 282 -9.19 -4.80 29.22
C ILE A 282 -8.75 -5.07 27.78
N ASN A 283 -9.55 -5.80 27.02
CA ASN A 283 -9.22 -6.13 25.63
C ASN A 283 -9.27 -4.91 24.70
N ASN A 284 -10.12 -3.91 24.99
CA ASN A 284 -10.13 -2.67 24.20
C ASN A 284 -8.93 -1.75 24.49
N SER A 285 -8.27 -1.93 25.65
CA SER A 285 -7.09 -1.16 26.06
C SER A 285 -5.74 -1.86 25.74
N SER A 286 -5.76 -3.05 25.15
CA SER A 286 -4.58 -3.92 24.93
C SER A 286 -3.70 -3.56 23.71
N GLY A 287 -3.50 -2.26 23.44
CA GLY A 287 -2.66 -1.77 22.35
C GLY A 287 -1.22 -1.41 22.74
N TYR A 288 -0.35 -1.20 21.74
CA TYR A 288 1.03 -0.74 21.93
C TYR A 288 1.12 0.57 22.74
N LEU A 289 0.23 1.52 22.47
CA LEU A 289 0.12 2.79 23.20
C LEU A 289 -0.45 2.60 24.61
N GLY A 290 -1.40 1.68 24.79
CA GLY A 290 -1.93 1.30 26.11
C GLY A 290 -0.82 0.77 27.02
N ALA A 291 0.03 -0.13 26.52
CA ALA A 291 1.17 -0.68 27.27
C ALA A 291 2.26 0.36 27.60
N ILE A 292 2.40 1.43 26.80
CA ILE A 292 3.29 2.56 27.18
C ILE A 292 2.63 3.37 28.29
N SER A 293 1.32 3.68 28.16
CA SER A 293 0.53 4.39 29.17
C SER A 293 0.52 3.69 30.54
N ASP A 294 0.33 2.37 30.60
CA ASP A 294 0.40 1.61 31.85
C ASP A 294 1.76 1.71 32.54
N ARG A 295 2.86 1.66 31.79
CA ARG A 295 4.21 1.82 32.35
C ARG A 295 4.42 3.22 32.89
N SER A 296 3.96 4.26 32.19
CA SER A 296 4.05 5.63 32.70
C SER A 296 3.26 5.82 33.99
N LYS A 297 2.11 5.14 34.12
CA LYS A 297 1.35 5.08 35.37
C LYS A 297 2.13 4.37 36.48
N GLU A 298 2.69 3.20 36.20
CA GLU A 298 3.49 2.43 37.17
C GLU A 298 4.67 3.26 37.72
N LEU A 299 5.39 3.98 36.84
CA LEU A 299 6.46 4.89 37.24
C LEU A 299 5.96 5.98 38.21
N TYR A 300 4.83 6.60 37.90
CA TYR A 300 4.26 7.67 38.72
C TYR A 300 3.91 7.18 40.14
N PHE A 301 3.13 6.09 40.25
CA PHE A 301 2.67 5.58 41.54
C PHE A 301 3.79 5.01 42.41
N ASN A 302 4.74 4.33 41.80
CA ASN A 302 5.91 3.82 42.52
C ASN A 302 6.93 4.91 42.84
N LYS A 303 6.69 6.16 42.41
CA LYS A 303 7.63 7.30 42.50
C LYS A 303 9.01 6.94 41.93
N GLN A 304 9.02 6.22 40.83
CA GLN A 304 10.22 5.72 40.17
C GLN A 304 10.45 6.44 38.84
N THR A 305 11.72 6.70 38.54
CA THR A 305 12.15 7.12 37.21
C THR A 305 12.31 5.92 36.27
N VAL A 306 12.38 6.18 34.96
CA VAL A 306 12.62 5.14 33.94
C VAL A 306 13.91 4.35 34.25
N GLY A 307 14.96 5.02 34.70
CA GLY A 307 16.24 4.41 35.09
C GLY A 307 16.12 3.48 36.29
N GLN A 308 15.45 3.92 37.36
CA GLN A 308 15.19 3.09 38.54
C GLN A 308 14.36 1.85 38.18
N TYR A 309 13.31 2.01 37.37
CA TYR A 309 12.49 0.89 36.92
C TYR A 309 13.28 -0.13 36.10
N GLN A 310 14.05 0.33 35.10
CA GLN A 310 14.87 -0.56 34.28
C GLN A 310 15.94 -1.28 35.11
N MET A 311 16.50 -0.61 36.12
CA MET A 311 17.46 -1.23 37.03
C MET A 311 16.79 -2.25 37.96
N ALA A 312 15.57 -1.99 38.45
CA ALA A 312 14.81 -2.95 39.26
C ALA A 312 14.51 -4.24 38.48
N VAL A 313 14.11 -4.11 37.20
CA VAL A 313 13.92 -5.26 36.31
C VAL A 313 15.22 -6.07 36.16
N LEU A 314 16.35 -5.41 35.94
CA LEU A 314 17.65 -6.08 35.81
C LEU A 314 18.14 -6.70 37.12
N ALA A 315 17.82 -6.11 38.26
CA ALA A 315 18.15 -6.64 39.57
C ALA A 315 17.37 -7.94 39.86
N GLN A 316 16.11 -8.02 39.42
CA GLN A 316 15.30 -9.23 39.53
C GLN A 316 15.74 -10.31 38.52
N ASN A 317 16.00 -9.91 37.27
CA ASN A 317 16.44 -10.81 36.22
C ASN A 317 17.51 -10.11 35.34
N PRO A 318 18.80 -10.41 35.55
CA PRO A 318 19.90 -9.85 34.76
C PRO A 318 19.81 -10.14 33.25
N ASN A 319 19.02 -11.15 32.84
CA ASN A 319 18.82 -11.54 31.45
C ASN A 319 17.56 -10.90 30.82
N ALA A 320 16.83 -10.06 31.54
CA ALA A 320 15.63 -9.40 31.03
C ALA A 320 15.94 -8.49 29.83
N SER A 321 15.12 -8.60 28.77
CA SER A 321 15.28 -7.79 27.57
C SER A 321 14.67 -6.39 27.75
N LEU A 322 15.51 -5.37 27.73
CA LEU A 322 15.07 -3.97 27.74
C LEU A 322 14.75 -3.40 26.34
N LYS A 323 14.92 -4.19 25.27
CA LYS A 323 14.88 -3.71 23.87
C LYS A 323 13.49 -3.19 23.45
N ASN A 324 12.43 -3.84 23.95
CA ASN A 324 11.03 -3.50 23.65
C ASN A 324 10.34 -2.79 24.84
N MET A 325 11.13 -2.33 25.82
CA MET A 325 10.62 -1.53 26.94
C MET A 325 10.55 -0.06 26.55
N VAL A 326 9.46 0.32 25.91
CA VAL A 326 9.22 1.68 25.38
C VAL A 326 8.49 2.53 26.41
N PHE A 327 8.99 3.74 26.64
CA PHE A 327 8.38 4.75 27.52
C PHE A 327 8.05 6.00 26.72
N TYR A 328 7.15 6.84 27.24
CA TYR A 328 6.90 8.14 26.63
C TYR A 328 8.12 9.03 26.76
N ARG A 329 8.22 10.00 25.84
CA ARG A 329 9.23 11.05 25.93
C ARG A 329 9.11 11.84 27.22
N GLN A 330 7.89 12.02 27.71
CA GLN A 330 7.64 12.73 28.96
C GLN A 330 8.26 12.02 30.16
N ASP A 331 8.17 10.70 30.24
CA ASP A 331 8.77 9.94 31.35
C ASP A 331 10.30 10.13 31.42
N TYR A 332 10.96 10.23 30.26
CA TYR A 332 12.39 10.55 30.18
C TYR A 332 12.69 12.02 30.48
N LEU A 333 11.77 12.95 30.19
CA LEU A 333 11.89 14.36 30.56
C LEU A 333 11.78 14.52 32.08
N ASP A 334 10.82 13.83 32.69
CA ASP A 334 10.59 13.85 34.14
C ASP A 334 11.81 13.26 34.86
N GLU A 335 12.31 12.10 34.41
CA GLU A 335 13.58 11.54 34.90
C GLU A 335 14.75 12.51 34.74
N PHE A 336 14.91 13.14 33.57
CA PHE A 336 15.99 14.10 33.35
C PHE A 336 15.91 15.25 34.35
N ASN A 337 14.72 15.82 34.58
CA ASN A 337 14.54 16.94 35.50
C ASN A 337 14.86 16.50 36.94
N ILE A 338 14.36 15.34 37.38
CA ILE A 338 14.63 14.80 38.73
C ILE A 338 16.12 14.58 38.94
N ILE A 339 16.81 13.93 37.99
CA ILE A 339 18.25 13.71 38.10
C ILE A 339 18.99 15.06 38.10
N TRP A 340 18.63 15.98 37.21
CA TRP A 340 19.28 17.29 37.13
C TRP A 340 19.14 18.07 38.43
N GLU A 341 17.92 18.17 38.96
CA GLU A 341 17.61 18.88 40.20
C GLU A 341 18.38 18.27 41.37
N LYS A 342 18.41 16.92 41.47
CA LYS A 342 19.16 16.26 42.53
C LYS A 342 20.67 16.47 42.42
N GLN A 343 21.24 16.33 41.23
CA GLN A 343 22.67 16.52 41.03
C GLN A 343 23.09 17.99 41.17
N ALA A 344 22.20 18.95 40.87
CA ALA A 344 22.45 20.37 41.06
C ALA A 344 22.60 20.75 42.54
N GLU A 345 22.07 19.95 43.48
CA GLU A 345 22.33 20.14 44.92
C GLU A 345 23.82 19.94 45.27
N PHE A 346 24.49 19.02 44.57
CA PHE A 346 25.90 18.66 44.80
C PHE A 346 26.86 19.47 43.89
N HIS A 347 26.50 19.70 42.63
CA HIS A 347 27.33 20.37 41.60
C HIS A 347 26.77 21.75 41.21
N LYS A 348 26.52 22.61 42.21
CA LYS A 348 25.84 23.92 42.02
C LYS A 348 26.53 24.88 41.05
N LYS A 349 27.86 24.80 40.95
CA LYS A 349 28.65 25.71 40.12
C LYS A 349 28.52 25.37 38.63
N GLU A 350 28.39 24.08 38.33
CA GLU A 350 28.38 23.55 36.98
C GLU A 350 26.96 23.38 36.42
N LEU A 351 25.96 23.07 37.27
CA LEU A 351 24.59 22.77 36.85
C LEU A 351 23.65 23.99 36.94
N THR A 352 23.72 24.86 35.94
CA THR A 352 22.84 26.05 35.82
C THR A 352 21.51 25.76 35.11
N GLU A 353 20.49 26.61 35.31
CA GLU A 353 19.20 26.47 34.63
C GLU A 353 19.29 26.79 33.13
N GLU A 354 20.19 27.70 32.73
CA GLU A 354 20.48 27.97 31.32
C GLU A 354 21.02 26.71 30.64
N LEU A 355 21.98 26.03 31.28
CA LEU A 355 22.58 24.80 30.78
C LEU A 355 21.56 23.64 30.76
N LYS A 356 20.69 23.55 31.79
CA LYS A 356 19.57 22.60 31.83
C LYS A 356 18.69 22.75 30.60
N LYS A 357 18.29 23.98 30.28
CA LYS A 357 17.42 24.29 29.13
C LYS A 357 18.11 23.95 27.81
N GLU A 358 19.38 24.28 27.66
CA GLU A 358 20.15 23.96 26.46
C GLU A 358 20.27 22.43 26.25
N ILE A 359 20.71 21.71 27.27
CA ILE A 359 20.88 20.25 27.20
C ILE A 359 19.52 19.55 26.99
N ARG A 360 18.48 19.94 27.73
CA ARG A 360 17.15 19.29 27.66
C ARG A 360 16.44 19.59 26.35
N ASP A 361 16.22 20.88 26.05
CA ASP A 361 15.23 21.30 25.05
C ASP A 361 15.85 21.47 23.66
N VAL A 362 17.13 21.84 23.58
CA VAL A 362 17.83 22.09 22.31
C VAL A 362 18.59 20.85 21.85
N ILE A 363 19.23 20.12 22.76
CA ILE A 363 20.03 18.95 22.42
C ILE A 363 19.19 17.67 22.52
N ILE A 364 18.87 17.19 23.72
CA ILE A 364 18.39 15.82 23.96
C ILE A 364 17.00 15.60 23.34
N PHE A 365 16.01 16.42 23.72
CA PHE A 365 14.60 16.18 23.40
C PHE A 365 14.12 16.90 22.15
N TYR A 366 14.94 17.78 21.56
CA TYR A 366 14.61 18.45 20.30
C TYR A 366 14.29 17.46 19.17
N GLN A 367 13.17 17.68 18.49
CA GLN A 367 12.80 16.95 17.28
C GLN A 367 12.30 17.93 16.22
N ARG A 368 12.90 17.85 15.02
CA ARG A 368 12.43 18.62 13.86
C ARG A 368 10.99 18.21 13.53
N ARG A 369 10.14 19.20 13.25
CA ARG A 369 8.79 18.98 12.73
C ARG A 369 8.82 18.17 11.43
N LEU A 370 7.73 17.46 11.15
CA LEU A 370 7.56 16.75 9.88
C LEU A 370 7.61 17.75 8.73
N LYS A 371 8.18 17.34 7.59
CA LYS A 371 8.20 18.21 6.43
C LYS A 371 6.79 18.26 5.84
N SER A 372 6.26 19.46 5.67
CA SER A 372 5.03 19.67 4.93
C SER A 372 5.09 18.99 3.56
N GLN A 373 4.06 18.20 3.24
CA GLN A 373 3.90 17.55 1.95
C GLN A 373 2.99 18.36 1.01
N LYS A 374 2.68 19.62 1.34
CA LYS A 374 1.82 20.50 0.52
C LYS A 374 2.30 20.64 -0.93
N GLY A 375 3.60 20.48 -1.19
CA GLY A 375 4.16 20.47 -2.54
C GLY A 375 3.75 19.28 -3.42
N LEU A 376 3.29 18.17 -2.82
CA LEU A 376 2.80 16.97 -3.51
C LEU A 376 1.32 17.07 -3.91
N ILE A 377 0.59 18.06 -3.41
CA ILE A 377 -0.81 18.31 -3.76
C ILE A 377 -0.89 18.66 -5.25
N GLY A 378 -1.88 18.12 -5.97
CA GLY A 378 -2.05 18.43 -7.40
C GLY A 378 -2.28 19.92 -7.67
N PHE A 379 -1.98 20.35 -8.90
CA PHE A 379 -2.44 21.66 -9.39
C PHE A 379 -3.86 21.52 -9.95
N CYS A 380 -4.65 22.58 -9.83
CA CYS A 380 -5.97 22.69 -10.43
C CYS A 380 -5.85 22.70 -11.96
N GLU A 381 -6.72 21.96 -12.63
CA GLU A 381 -6.73 21.88 -14.09
C GLU A 381 -6.99 23.23 -14.77
N PHE A 382 -7.89 24.05 -14.23
CA PHE A 382 -8.25 25.36 -14.80
C PHE A 382 -7.38 26.55 -14.38
N GLU A 383 -6.68 26.44 -13.25
CA GLU A 383 -5.98 27.57 -12.60
C GLU A 383 -4.48 27.27 -12.46
N SER A 384 -3.93 26.55 -13.44
CA SER A 384 -2.50 26.26 -13.54
C SER A 384 -1.93 26.56 -14.92
N ARG A 385 -0.68 27.00 -14.95
CA ARG A 385 0.04 27.32 -16.18
C ARG A 385 1.48 26.86 -16.08
N GLN A 386 2.09 26.60 -17.23
CA GLN A 386 3.50 26.29 -17.32
C GLN A 386 4.28 27.57 -17.61
N ILE A 387 5.29 27.87 -16.79
CA ILE A 387 6.21 28.98 -17.02
C ILE A 387 7.62 28.45 -17.18
N GLU A 388 8.42 29.09 -18.03
CA GLU A 388 9.84 28.82 -18.13
C GLU A 388 10.59 29.60 -17.03
N VAL A 389 11.34 28.88 -16.19
CA VAL A 389 12.10 29.45 -15.08
C VAL A 389 13.55 29.01 -15.19
N GLU A 390 14.46 29.95 -15.03
CA GLU A 390 15.89 29.65 -14.96
C GLU A 390 16.26 29.17 -13.55
N ILE A 391 16.72 27.92 -13.44
CA ILE A 391 17.18 27.33 -12.17
C ILE A 391 18.57 26.74 -12.41
N ASP A 392 19.57 27.28 -11.71
CA ASP A 392 20.99 26.90 -11.84
C ASP A 392 21.55 27.09 -13.27
N GLY A 393 21.19 28.18 -13.96
CA GLY A 393 21.66 28.48 -15.32
C GLY A 393 21.02 27.62 -16.42
N LYS A 394 19.95 26.88 -16.09
CA LYS A 394 19.18 26.06 -17.04
C LYS A 394 17.72 26.48 -17.03
N LYS A 395 17.19 26.78 -18.21
CA LYS A 395 15.76 27.00 -18.41
C LYS A 395 15.01 25.69 -18.14
N LYS A 396 14.00 25.75 -17.26
CA LYS A 396 13.13 24.62 -16.90
C LYS A 396 11.68 25.05 -16.90
N ILE A 397 10.83 24.21 -17.48
CA ILE A 397 9.38 24.39 -17.40
C ILE A 397 8.91 24.00 -16.00
N LYS A 398 8.21 24.92 -15.33
CA LYS A 398 7.62 24.72 -14.01
C LYS A 398 6.14 25.06 -14.07
N THR A 399 5.31 24.12 -13.64
CA THR A 399 3.88 24.38 -13.41
C THR A 399 3.72 25.26 -12.16
N VAL A 400 3.02 26.37 -12.32
CA VAL A 400 2.62 27.29 -11.25
C VAL A 400 1.12 27.49 -11.32
N GLY A 401 0.49 27.77 -10.18
CA GLY A 401 -0.95 27.95 -10.11
C GLY A 401 -1.54 27.50 -8.78
N SER A 402 -2.87 27.54 -8.73
CA SER A 402 -3.64 27.13 -7.57
C SER A 402 -3.59 25.62 -7.38
N ARG A 403 -3.47 25.17 -6.13
CA ARG A 403 -3.52 23.74 -5.78
C ARG A 403 -4.97 23.28 -5.68
N VAL A 404 -5.19 21.98 -5.86
CA VAL A 404 -6.51 21.38 -5.68
C VAL A 404 -6.99 21.47 -4.23
N ILE A 405 -8.30 21.65 -4.04
CA ILE A 405 -8.93 21.80 -2.73
C ILE A 405 -9.07 20.44 -2.03
N PRO A 406 -8.93 20.34 -0.69
CA PRO A 406 -9.29 19.14 0.05
C PRO A 406 -10.77 18.81 -0.11
N ARG A 407 -11.12 17.51 -0.22
CA ARG A 407 -12.52 17.09 -0.27
C ARG A 407 -13.28 17.44 1.00
N SER A 408 -12.61 17.46 2.15
CA SER A 408 -13.22 17.88 3.41
C SER A 408 -13.53 19.38 3.50
N SER A 409 -13.04 20.20 2.57
CA SER A 409 -13.33 21.64 2.59
C SER A 409 -14.84 21.89 2.52
N PRO A 410 -15.41 22.75 3.39
CA PRO A 410 -16.84 23.11 3.33
C PRO A 410 -17.27 23.57 1.93
N LEU A 411 -16.48 24.45 1.30
CA LEU A 411 -16.69 24.90 -0.08
C LEU A 411 -16.76 23.74 -1.10
N PHE A 412 -15.94 22.71 -0.96
CA PHE A 412 -15.97 21.57 -1.88
C PHE A 412 -17.21 20.70 -1.64
N GLN A 413 -17.63 20.53 -0.38
CA GLN A 413 -18.82 19.75 -0.04
C GLN A 413 -20.08 20.38 -0.64
N GLU A 414 -20.26 21.70 -0.52
CA GLU A 414 -21.39 22.39 -1.15
C GLU A 414 -21.34 22.31 -2.68
N PHE A 415 -20.18 22.59 -3.28
CA PHE A 415 -19.98 22.47 -4.73
C PHE A 415 -20.36 21.08 -5.27
N LYS A 416 -19.95 20.02 -4.58
CA LYS A 416 -20.27 18.62 -4.92
C LYS A 416 -21.77 18.33 -4.84
N ILE A 417 -22.44 18.85 -3.80
CA ILE A 417 -23.89 18.69 -3.62
C ILE A 417 -24.62 19.30 -4.81
N TRP A 418 -24.37 20.57 -5.11
CA TRP A 418 -25.02 21.27 -6.23
C TRP A 418 -24.73 20.63 -7.58
N GLN A 419 -23.49 20.20 -7.82
CA GLN A 419 -23.15 19.43 -9.02
C GLN A 419 -23.99 18.14 -9.14
N THR A 420 -24.31 17.48 -8.03
CA THR A 420 -25.13 16.26 -8.03
C THR A 420 -26.61 16.59 -8.24
N LEU A 421 -27.12 17.62 -7.56
CA LEU A 421 -28.51 18.06 -7.66
C LEU A 421 -28.89 18.52 -9.08
N ASN A 422 -27.98 19.20 -9.78
CA ASN A 422 -28.21 19.62 -11.18
C ASN A 422 -28.22 18.47 -12.19
N ASN A 423 -27.83 17.26 -11.78
CA ASN A 423 -27.92 16.05 -12.59
C ASN A 423 -29.07 15.13 -12.14
N LEU A 424 -29.83 15.51 -11.11
CA LEU A 424 -30.93 14.69 -10.60
C LEU A 424 -32.14 14.79 -11.54
N GLU A 425 -32.62 13.65 -12.01
CA GLU A 425 -33.80 13.52 -12.85
C GLU A 425 -34.85 12.67 -12.14
N VAL A 426 -36.10 13.13 -12.16
CA VAL A 426 -37.27 12.40 -11.70
C VAL A 426 -38.04 11.84 -12.89
N SER A 427 -38.58 10.63 -12.75
CA SER A 427 -39.34 9.94 -13.79
C SER A 427 -40.50 9.16 -13.21
N GLY A 428 -41.56 8.91 -13.98
CA GLY A 428 -42.68 8.07 -13.55
C GLY A 428 -42.33 6.58 -13.60
N LYS A 429 -42.68 5.83 -12.54
CA LYS A 429 -42.61 4.36 -12.54
C LYS A 429 -43.71 3.80 -13.43
N GLY A 430 -43.38 3.56 -14.70
CA GLY A 430 -44.10 2.66 -15.59
C GLY A 430 -45.62 2.81 -15.64
N ARG A 431 -46.14 3.83 -16.35
CA ARG A 431 -47.39 3.69 -17.12
C ARG A 431 -47.27 4.47 -18.43
N LYS A 432 -47.44 3.77 -19.55
CA LYS A 432 -47.90 4.38 -20.80
C LYS A 432 -49.21 5.10 -20.46
N SER A 433 -49.21 6.43 -20.49
CA SER A 433 -50.46 7.19 -20.43
C SER A 433 -51.28 6.85 -21.68
N LYS A 434 -52.21 5.91 -21.55
CA LYS A 434 -53.39 5.90 -22.42
C LYS A 434 -54.16 7.14 -22.02
N LYS A 435 -54.23 8.11 -22.93
CA LYS A 435 -55.10 9.29 -22.88
C LYS A 435 -56.38 9.00 -22.09
N LYS A 436 -56.57 9.70 -20.97
CA LYS A 436 -57.89 10.07 -20.47
C LYS A 436 -57.83 11.54 -20.08
N LYS A 437 -58.55 12.36 -20.85
CA LYS A 437 -59.03 13.68 -20.42
C LYS A 437 -59.97 13.44 -19.24
N GLU A 438 -59.79 14.14 -18.13
CA GLU A 438 -60.77 15.07 -17.57
C GLU A 438 -60.31 15.67 -16.22
N HIS A 439 -60.40 17.00 -16.18
CA HIS A 439 -60.50 17.97 -15.08
C HIS A 439 -60.02 17.64 -13.65
N SER A 440 -59.00 18.39 -13.20
CA SER A 440 -59.10 19.18 -11.96
C SER A 440 -58.18 20.41 -12.01
N LEU A 441 -58.70 21.55 -11.54
CA LEU A 441 -58.14 22.90 -11.55
C LEU A 441 -57.27 23.19 -10.30
N SER A 442 -56.11 23.83 -10.47
CA SER A 442 -55.64 24.98 -9.66
C SER A 442 -54.48 25.68 -10.42
N LEU A 443 -54.74 26.80 -11.09
CA LEU A 443 -54.50 28.19 -10.65
C LEU A 443 -53.02 28.50 -10.32
N PHE A 444 -52.34 29.06 -11.33
CA PHE A 444 -51.01 29.71 -11.34
C PHE A 444 -49.78 28.88 -11.77
N THR A 445 -49.77 28.37 -13.00
CA THR A 445 -48.84 28.75 -14.10
C THR A 445 -49.05 27.79 -15.29
N ASN A 446 -49.31 28.35 -16.48
CA ASN A 446 -49.66 27.62 -17.70
C ASN A 446 -48.43 26.98 -18.38
N GLN A 447 -47.79 26.01 -17.74
CA GLN A 447 -46.95 25.01 -18.40
C GLN A 447 -47.35 23.64 -17.83
N GLU A 448 -47.92 22.77 -18.66
CA GLU A 448 -48.16 21.36 -18.30
C GLU A 448 -46.82 20.75 -17.81
N ASP A 449 -46.81 20.12 -16.63
CA ASP A 449 -45.60 19.55 -16.03
C ASP A 449 -44.92 18.59 -17.04
N PRO A 450 -43.66 18.82 -17.45
CA PRO A 450 -42.94 17.95 -18.36
C PRO A 450 -42.90 16.48 -17.92
N LEU A 451 -43.06 16.19 -16.63
CA LEU A 451 -43.19 14.83 -16.09
C LEU A 451 -44.46 14.12 -16.59
N LEU A 452 -45.55 14.86 -16.81
CA LEU A 452 -46.82 14.34 -17.36
C LEU A 452 -46.75 14.11 -18.89
N ILE A 453 -45.89 14.86 -19.59
CA ILE A 453 -45.75 14.81 -21.06
C ILE A 453 -44.70 13.80 -21.50
N TYR A 454 -43.50 13.86 -20.93
CA TYR A 454 -42.31 13.11 -21.38
C TYR A 454 -41.95 11.94 -20.45
N GLY A 455 -42.64 11.81 -19.31
CA GLY A 455 -42.40 10.75 -18.33
C GLY A 455 -41.12 10.92 -17.49
N LYS A 456 -40.35 12.00 -17.71
CA LYS A 456 -39.16 12.38 -16.94
C LYS A 456 -38.87 13.88 -17.03
N ARG A 457 -38.28 14.46 -15.97
CA ARG A 457 -37.77 15.85 -15.95
C ARG A 457 -36.60 16.02 -14.97
N GLU A 458 -35.86 17.11 -15.11
CA GLU A 458 -34.90 17.57 -14.10
C GLU A 458 -35.64 18.20 -12.91
N LEU A 459 -34.98 18.30 -11.76
CA LEU A 459 -35.54 19.02 -10.61
C LEU A 459 -35.66 20.52 -10.89
N TYR A 460 -36.71 21.13 -10.36
CA TYR A 460 -36.89 22.58 -10.31
C TYR A 460 -35.92 23.21 -9.31
N GLN A 461 -35.71 24.52 -9.45
CA GLN A 461 -34.77 25.26 -8.61
C GLN A 461 -35.15 25.19 -7.12
N GLU A 462 -36.43 25.36 -6.79
CA GLU A 462 -36.96 25.28 -5.42
C GLU A 462 -36.75 23.89 -4.80
N GLU A 463 -36.96 22.82 -5.60
CA GLU A 463 -36.71 21.44 -5.19
C GLU A 463 -35.21 21.22 -4.89
N LYS A 464 -34.33 21.77 -5.72
CA LYS A 464 -32.86 21.70 -5.50
C LYS A 464 -32.46 22.45 -4.23
N GLU A 465 -33.01 23.63 -3.97
CA GLU A 465 -32.69 24.44 -2.78
C GLU A 465 -33.13 23.76 -1.48
N LEU A 466 -34.32 23.15 -1.48
CA LEU A 466 -34.81 22.36 -0.34
C LEU A 466 -33.88 21.16 -0.06
N LEU A 467 -33.50 20.41 -1.10
CA LEU A 467 -32.56 19.30 -0.95
C LEU A 467 -31.16 19.75 -0.53
N ALA A 468 -30.67 20.88 -1.05
CA ALA A 468 -29.37 21.44 -0.68
C ALA A 468 -29.34 21.81 0.81
N THR A 469 -30.43 22.37 1.33
CA THR A 469 -30.58 22.69 2.76
C THR A 469 -30.52 21.43 3.61
N GLU A 470 -31.25 20.38 3.25
CA GLU A 470 -31.23 19.09 3.96
C GLU A 470 -29.85 18.42 3.92
N LEU A 471 -29.21 18.41 2.75
CA LEU A 471 -27.87 17.83 2.53
C LEU A 471 -26.74 18.66 3.15
N SER A 472 -27.00 19.88 3.61
CA SER A 472 -25.99 20.78 4.20
C SER A 472 -25.40 20.25 5.50
N ILE A 473 -26.15 19.45 6.26
CA ILE A 473 -25.74 18.83 7.52
C ILE A 473 -25.88 17.31 7.53
N LYS A 474 -26.74 16.74 6.67
CA LYS A 474 -26.95 15.29 6.61
C LYS A 474 -25.83 14.60 5.84
N GLU A 475 -25.48 13.38 6.26
CA GLU A 475 -24.45 12.58 5.59
C GLU A 475 -24.90 12.19 4.16
N LYS A 476 -26.18 11.88 3.99
CA LYS A 476 -26.81 11.49 2.72
C LYS A 476 -28.34 11.53 2.81
N LEU A 477 -28.99 11.53 1.65
CA LEU A 477 -30.42 11.26 1.48
C LEU A 477 -30.60 10.09 0.50
N THR A 478 -31.45 9.13 0.84
CA THR A 478 -31.80 8.05 -0.09
C THR A 478 -32.83 8.53 -1.11
N LYS A 479 -32.97 7.82 -2.23
CA LYS A 479 -34.05 8.05 -3.20
C LYS A 479 -35.42 8.13 -2.53
N SER A 480 -35.70 7.26 -1.55
CA SER A 480 -36.98 7.29 -0.83
C SER A 480 -37.15 8.55 0.01
N ASP A 481 -36.07 9.06 0.62
CA ASP A 481 -36.13 10.27 1.45
C ASP A 481 -36.38 11.50 0.57
N ILE A 482 -35.67 11.58 -0.56
CA ILE A 482 -35.82 12.67 -1.55
C ILE A 482 -37.25 12.69 -2.10
N LEU A 483 -37.76 11.55 -2.55
CA LEU A 483 -39.10 11.49 -3.14
C LEU A 483 -40.19 11.86 -2.13
N LYS A 484 -40.08 11.41 -0.87
CA LYS A 484 -41.02 11.76 0.20
C LYS A 484 -40.96 13.24 0.60
N LEU A 485 -39.80 13.85 0.45
CA LEU A 485 -39.58 15.26 0.79
C LEU A 485 -40.12 16.20 -0.29
N LEU A 486 -40.02 15.79 -1.57
CA LEU A 486 -40.39 16.62 -2.71
C LEU A 486 -41.80 16.37 -3.26
N PHE A 487 -42.35 15.17 -3.08
CA PHE A 487 -43.57 14.73 -3.77
C PHE A 487 -44.53 13.99 -2.83
N ASP A 488 -45.83 14.22 -3.02
CA ASP A 488 -46.90 13.55 -2.27
C ASP A 488 -47.16 12.11 -2.73
N ASN A 489 -46.74 11.75 -3.96
CA ASN A 489 -46.88 10.41 -4.56
C ASN A 489 -45.54 9.68 -4.80
N PRO A 490 -44.66 9.53 -3.79
CA PRO A 490 -43.30 9.02 -3.95
C PRO A 490 -43.23 7.57 -4.46
N GLN A 491 -44.31 6.80 -4.33
CA GLN A 491 -44.37 5.42 -4.80
C GLN A 491 -44.45 5.31 -6.32
N GLU A 492 -44.98 6.32 -7.00
CA GLU A 492 -45.17 6.35 -8.45
C GLU A 492 -43.98 6.96 -9.19
N LEU A 493 -42.96 7.43 -8.47
CA LEU A 493 -41.82 8.16 -9.02
C LEU A 493 -40.50 7.42 -8.80
N ASP A 494 -39.56 7.67 -9.71
CA ASP A 494 -38.19 7.14 -9.72
C ASP A 494 -37.16 8.27 -9.90
N LEU A 495 -35.93 8.06 -9.42
CA LEU A 495 -34.79 8.95 -9.58
C LEU A 495 -33.64 8.20 -10.24
N ASN A 496 -32.88 8.89 -11.08
CA ASN A 496 -31.67 8.36 -11.71
C ASN A 496 -30.53 8.05 -10.70
N PHE A 497 -30.61 8.53 -9.45
CA PHE A 497 -29.69 8.21 -8.35
C PHE A 497 -30.38 7.41 -7.23
N LYS A 498 -29.69 6.40 -6.69
CA LYS A 498 -30.15 5.60 -5.54
C LYS A 498 -30.06 6.36 -4.20
N GLU A 499 -29.01 7.17 -4.05
CA GLU A 499 -28.76 8.04 -2.90
C GLU A 499 -27.91 9.23 -3.33
N VAL A 500 -28.08 10.36 -2.65
CA VAL A 500 -27.29 11.58 -2.83
C VAL A 500 -26.48 11.81 -1.57
N GLN A 501 -25.16 11.95 -1.71
CA GLN A 501 -24.28 12.21 -0.58
C GLN A 501 -24.31 13.70 -0.21
N GLY A 502 -24.55 13.98 1.07
CA GLY A 502 -24.56 15.34 1.62
C GLY A 502 -23.18 15.81 2.07
N ASN A 503 -23.17 16.76 3.01
CA ASN A 503 -21.97 17.40 3.51
C ASN A 503 -21.34 16.56 4.62
N LEU A 504 -20.34 15.75 4.26
CA LEU A 504 -19.66 14.86 5.20
C LEU A 504 -18.91 15.61 6.32
N THR A 505 -18.49 16.85 6.06
CA THR A 505 -17.76 17.67 7.02
C THR A 505 -18.70 18.17 8.09
N GLN A 506 -19.84 18.75 7.69
CA GLN A 506 -20.87 19.18 8.63
C GLN A 506 -21.51 18.00 9.36
N ALA A 507 -21.80 16.88 8.69
CA ALA A 507 -22.34 15.70 9.36
C ALA A 507 -21.46 15.23 10.54
N LYS A 508 -20.13 15.29 10.40
CA LYS A 508 -19.20 14.99 11.50
C LYS A 508 -19.19 16.04 12.60
N LEU A 509 -19.28 17.32 12.25
CA LEU A 509 -19.39 18.41 13.21
C LEU A 509 -20.70 18.30 14.00
N PHE A 510 -21.83 18.07 13.34
CA PHE A 510 -23.13 17.91 13.99
C PHE A 510 -23.23 16.64 14.83
N ALA A 511 -22.54 15.56 14.45
CA ALA A 511 -22.40 14.41 15.34
C ALA A 511 -21.65 14.80 16.64
N ALA A 512 -20.55 15.57 16.53
CA ALA A 512 -19.84 16.06 17.70
C ALA A 512 -20.66 17.09 18.51
N TYR A 513 -21.41 17.98 17.85
CA TYR A 513 -22.31 18.92 18.51
C TYR A 513 -23.42 18.20 19.25
N ARG A 514 -24.02 17.16 18.65
CA ARG A 514 -24.97 16.30 19.36
C ARG A 514 -24.33 15.71 20.61
N ASP A 515 -23.12 15.15 20.50
CA ASP A 515 -22.44 14.54 21.64
C ASP A 515 -22.17 15.57 22.75
N ILE A 516 -21.79 16.81 22.41
CA ILE A 516 -21.63 17.92 23.37
C ILE A 516 -22.97 18.31 24.01
N ILE A 517 -24.02 18.51 23.20
CA ILE A 517 -25.36 18.92 23.65
C ILE A 517 -25.94 17.86 24.60
N GLU A 518 -25.81 16.58 24.26
CA GLU A 518 -26.28 15.47 25.10
C GLU A 518 -25.55 15.40 26.45
N GLN A 519 -24.28 15.82 26.50
CA GLN A 519 -23.49 15.90 27.73
C GLN A 519 -23.91 17.07 28.62
N THR A 520 -24.38 18.17 28.05
CA THR A 520 -24.93 19.32 28.80
C THR A 520 -26.37 19.09 29.31
N GLY A 521 -26.95 17.92 29.04
CA GLY A 521 -28.28 17.53 29.53
C GLY A 521 -29.44 17.82 28.56
N HIS A 522 -29.15 18.40 27.40
CA HIS A 522 -30.12 18.64 26.33
C HIS A 522 -30.22 17.43 25.37
N ILE A 523 -31.23 17.40 24.50
CA ILE A 523 -31.43 16.31 23.51
C ILE A 523 -31.47 16.94 22.13
N LEU A 524 -30.70 16.39 21.18
CA LEU A 524 -30.72 16.82 19.77
C LEU A 524 -31.10 15.64 18.87
N ASP A 525 -32.29 15.70 18.27
CA ASP A 525 -32.73 14.70 17.29
C ASP A 525 -32.28 15.06 15.87
N LEU A 526 -31.21 14.40 15.41
CA LEU A 526 -30.67 14.56 14.05
C LEU A 526 -31.56 13.96 12.94
N LYS A 527 -32.72 13.37 13.25
CA LYS A 527 -33.68 12.87 12.25
C LYS A 527 -34.62 13.95 11.71
N LYS A 528 -34.73 15.09 12.40
CA LYS A 528 -35.58 16.22 12.01
C LYS A 528 -35.11 16.89 10.70
N SER A 529 -35.87 17.88 10.25
CA SER A 529 -35.45 18.74 9.13
C SER A 529 -34.15 19.47 9.46
N ALA A 530 -33.34 19.78 8.45
CA ALA A 530 -32.08 20.47 8.67
C ALA A 530 -32.28 21.85 9.30
N SER A 531 -33.34 22.57 8.91
CA SER A 531 -33.71 23.86 9.48
C SER A 531 -33.99 23.76 10.98
N GLU A 532 -34.80 22.79 11.41
CA GLU A 532 -35.07 22.56 12.84
C GLU A 532 -33.80 22.18 13.61
N ILE A 533 -32.94 21.34 13.04
CA ILE A 533 -31.70 20.95 13.70
C ILE A 533 -30.80 22.17 13.90
N LEU A 534 -30.67 23.02 12.87
CA LEU A 534 -29.86 24.24 12.93
C LEU A 534 -30.39 25.21 13.99
N GLU A 535 -31.70 25.46 14.03
CA GLU A 535 -32.33 26.34 15.03
C GLU A 535 -32.14 25.80 16.46
N ASN A 536 -32.35 24.50 16.67
CA ASN A 536 -32.17 23.88 17.98
C ASN A 536 -30.71 23.99 18.46
N VAL A 537 -29.73 23.73 17.58
CA VAL A 537 -28.30 23.86 17.93
C VAL A 537 -27.96 25.32 18.22
N GLU A 538 -28.43 26.28 17.41
CA GLU A 538 -28.22 27.71 17.63
C GLU A 538 -28.78 28.18 18.98
N GLN A 539 -30.01 27.79 19.32
CA GLN A 539 -30.65 28.12 20.60
C GLN A 539 -29.89 27.54 21.79
N ILE A 540 -29.51 26.26 21.72
CA ILE A 540 -28.78 25.58 22.80
C ILE A 540 -27.38 26.18 22.96
N PHE A 541 -26.63 26.36 21.86
CA PHE A 541 -25.29 26.95 21.92
C PHE A 541 -25.32 28.38 22.44
N SER A 542 -26.30 29.19 22.02
CA SER A 542 -26.49 30.53 22.55
C SER A 542 -26.79 30.52 24.06
N GLY A 543 -27.62 29.57 24.53
CA GLY A 543 -27.93 29.41 25.95
C GLY A 543 -26.72 28.98 26.81
N LEU A 544 -25.79 28.23 26.22
CA LEU A 544 -24.55 27.78 26.85
C LEU A 544 -23.38 28.78 26.69
N GLY A 545 -23.57 29.87 25.93
CA GLY A 545 -22.53 30.86 25.67
C GLY A 545 -21.48 30.45 24.64
N TYR A 546 -21.75 29.44 23.81
CA TYR A 546 -20.88 29.03 22.71
C TYR A 546 -21.10 29.90 21.46
N ASN A 547 -20.05 30.09 20.67
CA ASN A 547 -20.16 30.80 19.41
C ASN A 547 -21.07 30.04 18.43
N THR A 548 -22.10 30.70 17.91
CA THR A 548 -23.07 30.13 16.97
C THR A 548 -22.66 30.33 15.50
N ASP A 549 -21.71 31.22 15.20
CA ASP A 549 -21.27 31.50 13.82
C ASP A 549 -20.56 30.30 13.15
N ILE A 550 -20.14 29.30 13.92
CA ILE A 550 -19.54 28.05 13.41
C ILE A 550 -20.55 27.01 12.93
N ILE A 551 -21.85 27.27 13.14
CA ILE A 551 -22.92 26.30 12.83
C ILE A 551 -23.19 26.28 11.32
N ARG A 552 -23.17 27.44 10.67
CA ARG A 552 -23.40 27.59 9.22
C ARG A 552 -22.12 28.00 8.50
N PHE A 553 -22.03 27.59 7.25
CA PHE A 553 -20.94 27.98 6.36
C PHE A 553 -21.50 28.90 5.28
N ASN A 554 -20.87 30.04 5.06
CA ASN A 554 -21.25 30.94 3.98
C ASN A 554 -20.21 30.88 2.85
N SER A 555 -20.58 30.28 1.72
CA SER A 555 -19.74 30.18 0.53
C SER A 555 -19.65 31.47 -0.30
N ASP A 556 -20.57 32.41 -0.10
CA ASP A 556 -20.71 33.63 -0.90
C ASP A 556 -19.92 34.81 -0.31
N THR A 557 -19.30 34.64 0.86
CA THR A 557 -18.45 35.68 1.46
C THR A 557 -17.24 36.01 0.59
N ASP A 558 -16.91 37.30 0.48
CA ASP A 558 -15.74 37.77 -0.26
C ASP A 558 -14.46 37.15 0.30
N ASN A 559 -14.34 37.10 1.63
CA ASN A 559 -13.18 36.56 2.33
C ASN A 559 -13.51 35.26 3.09
N LEU A 560 -13.41 34.14 2.37
CA LEU A 560 -13.66 32.80 2.92
C LEU A 560 -12.77 32.45 4.12
N ASP A 561 -11.53 32.95 4.14
CA ASP A 561 -10.60 32.68 5.24
C ASP A 561 -11.07 33.31 6.56
N ASN A 562 -12.01 34.27 6.50
CA ASN A 562 -12.59 34.91 7.67
C ASN A 562 -13.84 34.22 8.22
N ASP A 563 -14.50 33.36 7.44
CA ASP A 563 -15.69 32.61 7.85
C ASP A 563 -15.38 31.74 9.08
N PRO A 564 -16.14 31.86 10.20
CA PRO A 564 -15.84 31.16 11.45
C PRO A 564 -15.84 29.63 11.33
N MET A 565 -16.78 29.06 10.56
CA MET A 565 -16.85 27.62 10.30
C MET A 565 -15.68 27.15 9.45
N TYR A 566 -15.30 27.92 8.42
CA TYR A 566 -14.13 27.64 7.59
C TYR A 566 -12.83 27.71 8.38
N LYS A 567 -12.70 28.66 9.32
CA LYS A 567 -11.57 28.75 10.27
C LYS A 567 -11.52 27.54 11.20
N LEU A 568 -12.66 27.12 11.76
CA LEU A 568 -12.73 25.93 12.62
C LEU A 568 -12.29 24.70 11.81
N TRP A 569 -12.82 24.53 10.61
CA TRP A 569 -12.41 23.45 9.71
C TRP A 569 -10.89 23.48 9.43
N HIS A 570 -10.32 24.64 9.09
CA HIS A 570 -8.87 24.78 8.84
C HIS A 570 -8.02 24.44 10.06
N LEU A 571 -8.46 24.88 11.24
CA LEU A 571 -7.80 24.61 12.52
C LEU A 571 -7.78 23.09 12.79
N LEU A 572 -8.91 22.43 12.59
CA LEU A 572 -9.04 20.98 12.77
C LEU A 572 -8.27 20.19 11.69
N TYR A 573 -8.34 20.60 10.43
CA TYR A 573 -7.72 19.92 9.29
C TYR A 573 -6.18 20.09 9.24
N SER A 574 -5.66 21.27 9.56
CA SER A 574 -4.24 21.62 9.32
C SER A 574 -3.33 21.50 10.54
N PHE A 575 -3.87 21.28 11.74
CA PHE A 575 -3.05 21.20 12.94
C PHE A 575 -2.13 19.96 12.92
N GLU A 576 -0.83 20.17 13.11
CA GLU A 576 0.21 19.12 12.98
C GLU A 576 0.61 18.48 14.33
N GLY A 577 0.02 18.94 15.45
CA GLY A 577 0.37 18.53 16.80
C GLY A 577 1.28 19.54 17.53
N ASP A 578 1.40 19.39 18.85
CA ASP A 578 2.26 20.24 19.72
C ASP A 578 3.25 19.43 20.59
N ASN A 579 3.76 20.05 21.66
CA ASN A 579 4.72 19.45 22.59
C ASN A 579 4.08 18.93 23.89
N SER A 580 2.76 19.01 24.03
CA SER A 580 2.03 18.44 25.18
C SER A 580 2.10 16.91 25.16
N LYS A 581 1.69 16.28 26.28
CA LYS A 581 1.62 14.81 26.40
C LYS A 581 0.67 14.20 25.36
N THR A 582 -0.48 14.83 25.13
CA THR A 582 -1.51 14.38 24.17
C THR A 582 -1.21 14.83 22.74
N GLY A 583 -0.41 15.87 22.57
CA GLY A 583 -0.08 16.48 21.27
C GLY A 583 -1.16 17.40 20.70
N ASN A 584 -2.26 17.66 21.43
CA ASN A 584 -3.41 18.46 20.98
C ASN A 584 -3.79 19.61 21.92
N GLU A 585 -3.08 19.82 23.03
CA GLU A 585 -3.45 20.80 24.05
C GLU A 585 -3.55 22.24 23.51
N ASN A 586 -2.63 22.67 22.65
CA ASN A 586 -2.70 23.98 22.00
C ASN A 586 -3.89 24.12 21.06
N LEU A 587 -4.33 23.02 20.44
CA LEU A 587 -5.54 23.02 19.60
C LEU A 587 -6.78 23.18 20.47
N ILE A 588 -6.87 22.41 21.57
CA ILE A 588 -7.98 22.49 22.53
C ILE A 588 -8.08 23.91 23.10
N ASN A 589 -6.99 24.45 23.63
CA ASN A 589 -6.96 25.81 24.18
C ASN A 589 -7.38 26.85 23.14
N LYS A 590 -7.00 26.66 21.87
CA LYS A 590 -7.38 27.58 20.79
C LYS A 590 -8.85 27.48 20.42
N ILE A 591 -9.46 26.28 20.46
CA ILE A 591 -10.90 26.09 20.26
C ILE A 591 -11.67 26.74 21.42
N THR A 592 -11.25 26.50 22.66
CA THR A 592 -11.84 27.12 23.86
C THR A 592 -11.82 28.64 23.77
N ASN A 593 -10.66 29.24 23.48
CA ASN A 593 -10.52 30.69 23.44
C ASN A 593 -11.27 31.35 22.27
N LEU A 594 -11.41 30.67 21.12
CA LEU A 594 -12.04 31.25 19.94
C LEU A 594 -13.57 31.07 19.92
N TYR A 595 -14.08 29.98 20.50
CA TYR A 595 -15.47 29.58 20.32
C TYR A 595 -16.24 29.38 21.64
N GLY A 596 -15.59 29.58 22.80
CA GLY A 596 -16.25 29.58 24.11
C GLY A 596 -16.44 28.19 24.75
N PHE A 597 -16.09 27.10 24.06
CA PHE A 597 -16.24 25.75 24.61
C PHE A 597 -15.33 25.47 25.80
N GLU A 598 -15.86 24.81 26.82
CA GLU A 598 -15.08 24.22 27.91
C GLU A 598 -14.04 23.24 27.37
N LYS A 599 -12.95 23.04 28.13
CA LYS A 599 -11.80 22.21 27.70
C LYS A 599 -12.21 20.78 27.31
N GLU A 600 -13.20 20.21 28.00
CA GLU A 600 -13.73 18.87 27.71
C GLU A 600 -14.45 18.79 26.35
N TYR A 601 -15.31 19.76 26.01
CA TYR A 601 -16.03 19.79 24.74
C TYR A 601 -15.13 20.20 23.57
N ALA A 602 -14.19 21.13 23.81
CA ALA A 602 -13.14 21.46 22.85
C ALA A 602 -12.27 20.25 22.49
N ALA A 603 -12.07 19.30 23.43
CA ALA A 603 -11.37 18.05 23.16
C ALA A 603 -12.16 17.12 22.21
N ILE A 604 -13.49 17.09 22.31
CA ILE A 604 -14.36 16.34 21.39
C ILE A 604 -14.16 16.86 19.96
N LEU A 605 -14.23 18.18 19.77
CA LEU A 605 -13.99 18.81 18.47
C LEU A 605 -12.57 18.57 17.95
N ALA A 606 -11.55 18.68 18.82
CA ALA A 606 -10.14 18.49 18.46
C ALA A 606 -9.82 17.07 17.93
N ASN A 607 -10.63 16.07 18.30
CA ASN A 607 -10.48 14.68 17.87
C ASN A 607 -11.18 14.35 16.55
N ILE A 608 -11.95 15.28 15.97
CA ILE A 608 -12.61 15.07 14.68
C ILE A 608 -11.56 14.83 13.59
N THR A 609 -11.75 13.73 12.85
CA THR A 609 -10.90 13.38 11.70
C THR A 609 -11.71 13.47 10.41
N PHE A 610 -11.28 14.32 9.48
CA PHE A 610 -11.94 14.52 8.19
C PHE A 610 -11.44 13.56 7.09
N GLN A 611 -12.15 13.55 5.96
CA GLN A 611 -11.72 12.83 4.76
C GLN A 611 -10.41 13.41 4.21
N ASP A 612 -9.37 12.59 4.19
CA ASP A 612 -8.04 12.92 3.67
C ASP A 612 -7.94 12.54 2.19
N ASP A 613 -8.52 13.39 1.34
CA ASP A 613 -8.49 13.31 -0.12
C ASP A 613 -8.69 14.71 -0.75
N TYR A 614 -8.46 14.85 -2.05
CA TYR A 614 -8.56 16.12 -2.78
C TYR A 614 -9.54 16.04 -3.97
N GLY A 615 -10.13 17.18 -4.32
CA GLY A 615 -10.88 17.35 -5.57
C GLY A 615 -9.95 17.50 -6.79
N SER A 616 -10.54 17.72 -7.97
CA SER A 616 -9.80 18.06 -9.21
C SER A 616 -9.56 19.57 -9.37
N LEU A 617 -10.37 20.39 -8.70
CA LEU A 617 -10.35 21.85 -8.82
C LEU A 617 -9.76 22.54 -7.59
N SER A 618 -9.31 23.78 -7.76
CA SER A 618 -8.92 24.67 -6.66
C SER A 618 -10.12 25.41 -6.07
N ALA A 619 -9.97 25.95 -4.86
CA ALA A 619 -10.97 26.84 -4.26
C ALA A 619 -11.29 28.03 -5.18
N LYS A 620 -10.28 28.61 -5.85
CA LYS A 620 -10.46 29.72 -6.79
C LYS A 620 -11.33 29.32 -8.00
N ALA A 621 -11.06 28.16 -8.60
CA ALA A 621 -11.85 27.69 -9.74
C ALA A 621 -13.29 27.39 -9.31
N ILE A 622 -13.48 26.71 -8.18
CA ILE A 622 -14.80 26.42 -7.61
C ILE A 622 -15.57 27.71 -7.37
N ARG A 623 -14.99 28.74 -6.73
CA ARG A 623 -15.68 30.01 -6.47
C ARG A 623 -16.18 30.73 -7.72
N LYS A 624 -15.55 30.54 -8.88
CA LYS A 624 -16.06 31.10 -10.15
C LYS A 624 -17.18 30.27 -10.77
N ILE A 625 -17.11 28.94 -10.65
CA ILE A 625 -18.10 28.01 -11.23
C ILE A 625 -19.36 27.93 -10.36
N PHE A 626 -19.19 28.03 -9.05
CA PHE A 626 -20.22 27.71 -8.08
C PHE A 626 -21.48 28.58 -8.15
N PRO A 627 -21.41 29.91 -8.41
CA PRO A 627 -22.61 30.72 -8.60
C PRO A 627 -23.52 30.18 -9.72
N TYR A 628 -22.95 29.84 -10.88
CA TYR A 628 -23.70 29.30 -12.01
C TYR A 628 -24.29 27.91 -11.73
N LEU A 629 -23.60 27.09 -10.91
CA LEU A 629 -24.17 25.83 -10.43
C LEU A 629 -25.36 26.06 -9.48
N LYS A 630 -25.30 27.08 -8.60
CA LYS A 630 -26.44 27.43 -7.73
C LYS A 630 -27.65 27.90 -8.55
N GLU A 631 -27.44 28.53 -9.71
CA GLU A 631 -28.51 28.90 -10.67
C GLU A 631 -29.14 27.70 -11.41
N GLY A 632 -28.70 26.47 -11.10
CA GLY A 632 -29.26 25.24 -11.65
C GLY A 632 -28.60 24.73 -12.93
N ASN A 633 -27.57 25.42 -13.45
CA ASN A 633 -26.86 25.01 -14.66
C ASN A 633 -26.06 23.71 -14.46
N LYS A 634 -25.89 22.92 -15.52
CA LYS A 634 -25.00 21.74 -15.49
C LYS A 634 -23.53 22.17 -15.39
N TYR A 635 -22.66 21.24 -14.98
CA TYR A 635 -21.25 21.54 -14.70
C TYR A 635 -20.48 22.06 -15.91
N ASP A 636 -20.73 21.49 -17.09
CA ASP A 636 -20.13 21.89 -18.37
C ASP A 636 -20.49 23.33 -18.74
N ILE A 637 -21.78 23.69 -18.65
CA ILE A 637 -22.28 25.05 -18.89
C ILE A 637 -21.74 26.02 -17.84
N SER A 638 -21.75 25.63 -16.57
CA SER A 638 -21.22 26.45 -15.46
C SER A 638 -19.73 26.72 -15.61
N CYS A 639 -18.98 25.76 -16.15
CA CYS A 639 -17.57 25.99 -16.50
C CYS A 639 -17.46 27.03 -17.61
N GLU A 640 -18.26 26.93 -18.67
CA GLU A 640 -18.25 27.86 -19.79
C GLU A 640 -18.55 29.29 -19.34
N TYR A 641 -19.60 29.49 -18.55
CA TYR A 641 -19.94 30.79 -17.97
C TYR A 641 -18.84 31.35 -17.05
N ALA A 642 -18.14 30.47 -16.32
CA ALA A 642 -16.98 30.85 -15.52
C ALA A 642 -15.71 31.13 -16.35
N GLY A 643 -15.76 31.03 -17.68
CA GLY A 643 -14.63 31.22 -18.59
C GLY A 643 -13.68 30.03 -18.65
N TYR A 644 -14.15 28.83 -18.28
CA TYR A 644 -13.37 27.59 -18.30
C TYR A 644 -13.86 26.61 -19.36
N ARG A 645 -12.93 25.88 -19.95
CA ARG A 645 -13.23 24.77 -20.86
C ARG A 645 -13.22 23.45 -20.10
N HIS A 646 -14.40 22.88 -19.85
CA HIS A 646 -14.53 21.64 -19.06
C HIS A 646 -13.80 20.44 -19.68
N SER A 647 -13.62 20.42 -21.01
CA SER A 647 -12.84 19.42 -21.73
C SER A 647 -11.75 20.07 -22.59
N ALA A 648 -10.54 20.18 -22.04
CA ALA A 648 -9.38 20.72 -22.75
C ALA A 648 -9.02 19.93 -24.03
N SER A 649 -9.45 18.66 -24.14
CA SER A 649 -9.18 17.79 -25.28
C SER A 649 -10.25 17.81 -26.39
N SER A 650 -11.40 18.43 -26.14
CA SER A 650 -12.49 18.54 -27.13
C SER A 650 -12.31 19.82 -27.93
N LEU A 651 -11.43 19.78 -28.92
CA LEU A 651 -11.24 20.90 -29.87
C LEU A 651 -12.29 20.83 -30.98
N THR A 652 -12.77 21.99 -31.42
CA THR A 652 -13.67 22.09 -32.59
C THR A 652 -12.90 21.81 -33.89
N LYS A 653 -13.63 21.58 -34.99
CA LYS A 653 -13.01 21.34 -36.30
C LYS A 653 -12.16 22.55 -36.74
N GLU A 654 -12.68 23.76 -36.54
CA GLU A 654 -11.99 25.01 -36.85
C GLU A 654 -10.74 25.21 -35.98
N GLU A 655 -10.81 24.89 -34.69
CA GLU A 655 -9.64 24.96 -33.79
C GLU A 655 -8.52 24.00 -34.22
N LEU A 656 -8.88 22.77 -34.63
CA LEU A 656 -7.91 21.80 -35.15
C LEU A 656 -7.29 22.20 -36.49
N GLU A 657 -8.02 22.98 -37.30
CA GLU A 657 -7.53 23.52 -38.56
C GLU A 657 -6.58 24.69 -38.36
N ASN A 658 -6.83 25.52 -37.33
CA ASN A 658 -6.00 26.68 -37.00
C ASN A 658 -4.86 26.38 -35.99
N MET A 659 -4.79 25.16 -35.45
CA MET A 659 -3.76 24.77 -34.47
C MET A 659 -2.37 24.67 -35.10
N ILE A 660 -1.38 25.28 -34.46
CA ILE A 660 0.04 25.14 -34.84
C ILE A 660 0.60 23.87 -34.19
N TYR A 661 0.84 22.84 -35.00
CA TYR A 661 1.43 21.58 -34.55
C TYR A 661 2.95 21.71 -34.37
N LYS A 662 3.50 21.04 -33.35
CA LYS A 662 4.94 21.05 -33.09
C LYS A 662 5.71 20.33 -34.19
N ASP A 663 6.96 20.73 -34.40
CA ASP A 663 7.87 20.00 -35.30
C ASP A 663 8.45 18.75 -34.65
N ARG A 664 8.55 18.73 -33.32
CA ARG A 664 9.08 17.60 -32.53
C ARG A 664 8.42 17.50 -31.17
N LEU A 665 8.45 16.30 -30.60
CA LEU A 665 7.99 16.03 -29.24
C LEU A 665 9.05 16.39 -28.19
N GLU A 666 8.61 16.88 -27.04
CA GLU A 666 9.49 17.14 -25.90
C GLU A 666 9.58 15.92 -24.97
N ILE A 667 10.75 15.76 -24.34
CA ILE A 667 10.99 14.69 -23.38
C ILE A 667 10.28 15.04 -22.06
N LEU A 668 9.52 14.10 -21.52
CA LEU A 668 8.88 14.23 -20.23
C LEU A 668 9.93 14.42 -19.12
N PRO A 669 9.78 15.45 -18.26
CA PRO A 669 10.63 15.63 -17.09
C PRO A 669 10.59 14.43 -16.15
N LYS A 670 11.68 14.23 -15.41
CA LYS A 670 11.80 13.11 -14.45
C LYS A 670 10.79 13.21 -13.32
N ASN A 671 10.07 12.12 -13.04
CA ASN A 671 8.98 12.03 -12.06
C ASN A 671 7.79 12.94 -12.38
N SER A 672 7.56 13.22 -13.66
CA SER A 672 6.33 13.88 -14.10
C SER A 672 5.13 12.95 -13.97
N LEU A 673 5.35 11.62 -14.06
CA LEU A 673 4.32 10.60 -13.89
C LEU A 673 4.55 9.78 -12.61
N ARG A 674 3.45 9.30 -12.01
CA ARG A 674 3.49 8.43 -10.81
C ARG A 674 4.15 7.08 -11.09
N ASN A 675 4.06 6.58 -12.33
CA ASN A 675 4.66 5.32 -12.74
C ASN A 675 5.94 5.55 -13.56
N PRO A 676 7.14 5.23 -13.03
CA PRO A 676 8.40 5.44 -13.73
C PRO A 676 8.60 4.55 -14.96
N VAL A 677 7.95 3.38 -15.04
CA VAL A 677 8.01 2.50 -16.23
C VAL A 677 7.30 3.18 -17.40
N VAL A 678 6.12 3.75 -17.13
CA VAL A 678 5.33 4.50 -18.12
C VAL A 678 6.09 5.73 -18.62
N GLU A 679 6.66 6.53 -17.71
CA GLU A 679 7.50 7.68 -18.07
C GLU A 679 8.71 7.26 -18.93
N LYS A 680 9.34 6.13 -18.61
CA LYS A 680 10.49 5.59 -19.37
C LYS A 680 10.09 5.21 -20.79
N ILE A 681 8.95 4.53 -20.97
CA ILE A 681 8.44 4.12 -22.29
C ILE A 681 7.99 5.32 -23.12
N LEU A 682 7.22 6.24 -22.55
CA LEU A 682 6.79 7.46 -23.25
C LEU A 682 7.99 8.28 -23.73
N ASN A 683 9.05 8.39 -22.91
CA ASN A 683 10.28 9.03 -23.35
C ASN A 683 11.03 8.25 -24.45
N GLN A 684 10.97 6.91 -24.47
CA GLN A 684 11.48 6.15 -25.61
C GLN A 684 10.64 6.38 -26.87
N MET A 685 9.31 6.48 -26.75
CA MET A 685 8.42 6.82 -27.86
C MET A 685 8.79 8.19 -28.45
N VAL A 686 8.98 9.20 -27.60
CA VAL A 686 9.46 10.54 -28.03
C VAL A 686 10.73 10.44 -28.86
N HIS A 687 11.71 9.64 -28.42
CA HIS A 687 12.95 9.45 -29.16
C HIS A 687 12.74 8.77 -30.52
N VAL A 688 11.89 7.74 -30.59
CA VAL A 688 11.60 7.03 -31.85
C VAL A 688 10.89 7.98 -32.82
N VAL A 689 9.82 8.64 -32.38
CA VAL A 689 9.04 9.55 -33.23
C VAL A 689 9.88 10.73 -33.72
N ASN A 690 10.67 11.36 -32.84
CA ASN A 690 11.55 12.45 -33.25
C ASN A 690 12.65 12.02 -34.22
N ALA A 691 13.15 10.78 -34.09
CA ALA A 691 14.14 10.25 -35.02
C ALA A 691 13.53 10.01 -36.41
N ILE A 692 12.29 9.49 -36.48
CA ILE A 692 11.56 9.32 -37.74
C ILE A 692 11.34 10.68 -38.42
N ILE A 693 10.90 11.70 -37.68
CA ILE A 693 10.67 13.04 -38.23
C ILE A 693 11.97 13.68 -38.74
N ALA A 694 13.08 13.49 -38.02
CA ALA A 694 14.36 14.08 -38.37
C ALA A 694 15.04 13.39 -39.56
N ASP A 695 14.62 12.17 -39.92
CA ASP A 695 15.15 11.45 -41.06
C ASP A 695 14.59 12.04 -42.38
N PRO A 696 15.45 12.54 -43.29
CA PRO A 696 15.00 13.14 -44.56
C PRO A 696 14.21 12.19 -45.47
N GLN A 697 14.41 10.87 -45.35
CA GLN A 697 13.72 9.86 -46.17
C GLN A 697 12.34 9.49 -45.60
N LEU A 698 12.16 9.59 -44.28
CA LEU A 698 10.91 9.25 -43.60
C LEU A 698 10.02 10.47 -43.41
N GLY A 699 10.56 11.54 -42.81
CA GLY A 699 9.86 12.80 -42.58
C GLY A 699 8.69 12.72 -41.58
N LYS A 700 7.98 13.85 -41.43
CA LYS A 700 6.83 13.96 -40.51
C LYS A 700 5.61 13.17 -41.03
N PRO A 701 4.93 12.37 -40.19
CA PRO A 701 3.71 11.65 -40.59
C PRO A 701 2.48 12.60 -40.63
N ASP A 702 1.50 12.28 -41.47
CA ASP A 702 0.22 12.99 -41.58
C ASP A 702 -0.79 12.52 -40.51
N GLU A 703 -0.73 11.23 -40.17
CA GLU A 703 -1.57 10.59 -39.16
C GLU A 703 -0.76 9.60 -38.32
N ILE A 704 -1.12 9.49 -37.04
CA ILE A 704 -0.52 8.51 -36.14
C ILE A 704 -1.61 7.60 -35.61
N ARG A 705 -1.37 6.29 -35.65
CA ARG A 705 -2.27 5.25 -35.15
C ARG A 705 -1.59 4.50 -34.02
N ILE A 706 -2.27 4.32 -32.90
CA ILE A 706 -1.70 3.65 -31.72
C ILE A 706 -2.61 2.51 -31.25
N GLU A 707 -2.00 1.41 -30.79
CA GLU A 707 -2.74 0.36 -30.10
C GLU A 707 -2.99 0.75 -28.62
N LEU A 708 -4.24 0.72 -28.20
CA LEU A 708 -4.62 0.75 -26.79
C LEU A 708 -4.80 -0.69 -26.30
N ALA A 709 -4.30 -1.01 -25.12
CA ALA A 709 -4.70 -2.23 -24.41
C ALA A 709 -6.13 -2.13 -23.82
N ARG A 710 -7.12 -1.62 -24.57
CA ARG A 710 -8.53 -1.63 -24.17
C ARG A 710 -9.23 -2.87 -24.72
N GLU A 711 -10.18 -3.38 -23.96
CA GLU A 711 -11.16 -4.36 -24.45
C GLU A 711 -12.18 -3.67 -25.38
N LEU A 712 -12.83 -4.44 -26.26
CA LEU A 712 -13.95 -3.94 -27.07
C LEU A 712 -15.08 -3.43 -26.16
N LYS A 713 -15.93 -2.53 -26.68
CA LYS A 713 -17.09 -2.04 -25.93
C LYS A 713 -17.97 -3.22 -25.52
N LYS A 714 -18.16 -3.40 -24.21
CA LYS A 714 -19.13 -4.36 -23.65
C LYS A 714 -20.54 -4.02 -24.15
N ASN A 715 -21.30 -5.04 -24.52
CA ASN A 715 -22.69 -4.85 -24.94
C ASN A 715 -23.57 -4.43 -23.73
N ALA A 716 -24.82 -4.02 -23.98
CA ALA A 716 -25.69 -3.51 -22.91
C ALA A 716 -25.92 -4.54 -21.79
N LYS A 717 -26.08 -5.82 -22.15
CA LYS A 717 -26.26 -6.93 -21.20
C LYS A 717 -25.02 -7.15 -20.34
N GLU A 718 -23.84 -7.23 -20.95
CA GLU A 718 -22.55 -7.37 -20.25
C GLU A 718 -22.25 -6.19 -19.32
N ARG A 719 -22.65 -4.97 -19.69
CA ARG A 719 -22.56 -3.80 -18.80
C ARG A 719 -23.50 -3.91 -17.62
N GLN A 720 -24.74 -4.35 -17.85
CA GLN A 720 -25.73 -4.56 -16.80
C GLN A 720 -25.29 -5.66 -15.83
N GLU A 721 -24.79 -6.79 -16.33
CA GLU A 721 -24.23 -7.89 -15.53
C GLU A 721 -23.03 -7.44 -14.69
N LEU A 722 -22.13 -6.65 -15.29
CA LEU A 722 -20.99 -6.07 -14.56
C LEU A 722 -21.45 -5.13 -13.45
N THR A 723 -22.39 -4.23 -13.74
CA THR A 723 -22.96 -3.31 -12.74
C THR A 723 -23.65 -4.08 -11.62
N LYS A 724 -24.49 -5.08 -11.95
CA LYS A 724 -25.12 -5.97 -10.97
C LYS A 724 -24.08 -6.66 -10.09
N SER A 725 -23.02 -7.22 -10.67
CA SER A 725 -21.92 -7.84 -9.93
C SER A 725 -21.18 -6.87 -8.99
N ILE A 726 -20.95 -5.63 -9.43
CA ILE A 726 -20.33 -4.58 -8.60
C ILE A 726 -21.25 -4.19 -7.44
N GLU A 727 -22.55 -4.01 -7.70
CA GLU A 727 -23.55 -3.67 -6.68
C GLU A 727 -23.70 -4.79 -5.66
N GLU A 728 -23.79 -6.04 -6.11
CA GLU A 728 -23.82 -7.23 -5.25
C GLU A 728 -22.55 -7.33 -4.40
N SER A 729 -21.36 -7.17 -5.00
CA SER A 729 -20.11 -7.17 -4.23
C SER A 729 -20.06 -6.04 -3.20
N THR A 730 -20.60 -4.87 -3.53
CA THR A 730 -20.66 -3.71 -2.62
C THR A 730 -21.61 -3.98 -1.46
N ARG A 731 -22.79 -4.55 -1.75
CA ARG A 731 -23.78 -4.98 -0.76
C ARG A 731 -23.21 -6.04 0.17
N MET A 732 -22.59 -7.08 -0.39
CA MET A 732 -21.93 -8.15 0.38
C MET A 732 -20.81 -7.58 1.26
N HIS A 733 -19.99 -6.65 0.75
CA HIS A 733 -18.96 -6.00 1.58
C HIS A 733 -19.55 -5.20 2.74
N LYS A 734 -20.72 -4.57 2.57
CA LYS A 734 -21.41 -3.90 3.68
C LYS A 734 -21.91 -4.92 4.71
N GLN A 735 -22.54 -6.01 4.26
CA GLN A 735 -22.99 -7.10 5.13
C GLN A 735 -21.81 -7.75 5.88
N TYR A 736 -20.67 -7.98 5.23
CA TYR A 736 -19.47 -8.48 5.89
C TYR A 736 -18.97 -7.54 6.97
N ARG A 737 -19.01 -6.22 6.75
CA ARG A 737 -18.67 -5.26 7.81
C ARG A 737 -19.62 -5.39 9.00
N GLU A 738 -20.92 -5.53 8.77
CA GLU A 738 -21.89 -5.74 9.85
C GLU A 738 -21.64 -7.04 10.61
N ILE A 739 -21.37 -8.15 9.90
CA ILE A 739 -21.05 -9.46 10.52
C ILE A 739 -19.76 -9.36 11.34
N LEU A 740 -18.71 -8.78 10.77
CA LEU A 740 -17.41 -8.64 11.42
C LEU A 740 -17.45 -7.73 12.65
N SER A 741 -18.36 -6.75 12.67
CA SER A 741 -18.58 -5.90 13.86
C SER A 741 -19.32 -6.62 15.00
N LYS A 742 -19.93 -7.78 14.71
CA LYS A 742 -20.79 -8.54 15.63
C LYS A 742 -20.13 -9.83 16.14
N PRO A 743 -20.73 -10.50 17.14
CA PRO A 743 -20.97 -11.93 17.09
C PRO A 743 -20.26 -12.87 16.11
N PRO A 744 -19.12 -13.59 16.32
CA PRO A 744 -18.11 -13.62 17.39
C PRO A 744 -16.81 -12.81 17.08
N PHE A 745 -16.73 -12.07 15.97
CA PHE A 745 -15.50 -11.42 15.49
C PHE A 745 -15.17 -10.07 16.15
N ASN A 746 -16.17 -9.25 16.50
CA ASN A 746 -16.00 -8.01 17.30
C ASN A 746 -15.00 -6.96 16.75
N LEU A 747 -14.87 -6.82 15.43
CA LEU A 747 -13.98 -5.80 14.88
C LEU A 747 -14.61 -4.41 14.97
N THR A 748 -13.96 -3.48 15.66
CA THR A 748 -14.37 -2.06 15.77
C THR A 748 -14.10 -1.28 14.49
N TYR A 749 -13.03 -1.64 13.78
CA TYR A 749 -12.71 -1.13 12.44
C TYR A 749 -12.48 -2.31 11.49
N ILE A 750 -13.08 -2.25 10.30
CA ILE A 750 -13.01 -3.32 9.30
C ILE A 750 -12.30 -2.81 8.06
N SER A 751 -11.05 -3.20 7.90
CA SER A 751 -10.26 -2.87 6.72
C SER A 751 -10.69 -3.70 5.51
N ARG A 752 -10.25 -3.28 4.31
CA ARG A 752 -10.43 -4.09 3.10
C ARG A 752 -9.76 -5.46 3.21
N ASN A 753 -8.65 -5.56 3.95
CA ASN A 753 -7.94 -6.83 4.14
C ASN A 753 -8.72 -7.77 5.06
N ASP A 754 -9.43 -7.24 6.05
CA ASP A 754 -10.25 -8.04 6.97
C ASP A 754 -11.46 -8.63 6.24
N ILE A 755 -12.05 -7.86 5.32
CA ILE A 755 -13.08 -8.37 4.41
C ILE A 755 -12.52 -9.50 3.53
N ILE A 756 -11.29 -9.36 3.02
CA ILE A 756 -10.66 -10.42 2.22
C ILE A 756 -10.43 -11.68 3.07
N ARG A 757 -9.88 -11.55 4.29
CA ARG A 757 -9.71 -12.65 5.24
C ARG A 757 -11.03 -13.36 5.51
N TYR A 758 -12.08 -12.62 5.82
CA TYR A 758 -13.40 -13.19 6.08
C TYR A 758 -13.98 -13.91 4.86
N LYS A 759 -13.83 -13.35 3.66
CA LYS A 759 -14.26 -14.03 2.43
C LYS A 759 -13.53 -15.36 2.21
N LEU A 760 -12.22 -15.39 2.45
CA LEU A 760 -11.43 -16.63 2.35
C LEU A 760 -11.80 -17.62 3.46
N TYR A 761 -12.17 -17.13 4.64
CA TYR A 761 -12.66 -17.95 5.74
C TYR A 761 -14.01 -18.61 5.39
N GLU A 762 -14.95 -17.86 4.82
CA GLU A 762 -16.24 -18.39 4.36
C GLU A 762 -16.08 -19.40 3.21
N GLU A 763 -15.07 -19.25 2.33
CA GLU A 763 -14.75 -20.28 1.32
C GLU A 763 -14.36 -21.64 1.94
N LEU A 764 -13.92 -21.67 3.19
CA LEU A 764 -13.53 -22.90 3.90
C LEU A 764 -14.68 -23.53 4.69
N LYS A 765 -15.86 -22.92 4.72
CA LYS A 765 -17.02 -23.40 5.51
C LYS A 765 -17.39 -24.85 5.22
N ASP A 766 -17.46 -25.22 3.94
CA ASP A 766 -17.81 -26.59 3.50
C ASP A 766 -16.67 -27.61 3.71
N ASN A 767 -15.49 -27.12 4.11
CA ASN A 767 -14.36 -27.88 4.63
C ASN A 767 -14.27 -27.79 6.17
N GLY A 768 -15.36 -27.41 6.84
CA GLY A 768 -15.43 -27.25 8.30
C GLY A 768 -14.54 -26.14 8.84
N TYR A 769 -14.25 -25.10 8.05
CA TYR A 769 -13.32 -24.01 8.38
C TYR A 769 -11.86 -24.46 8.60
N HIS A 770 -11.44 -25.56 7.99
CA HIS A 770 -10.05 -26.02 7.99
C HIS A 770 -9.28 -25.46 6.79
N THR A 771 -8.01 -25.09 7.01
CA THR A 771 -7.09 -24.64 5.95
C THR A 771 -6.89 -25.71 4.89
N LEU A 772 -6.61 -25.30 3.65
CA LEU A 772 -6.52 -26.25 2.55
C LEU A 772 -5.24 -27.10 2.60
N TYR A 773 -4.12 -26.62 3.14
CA TYR A 773 -2.86 -27.38 3.06
C TYR A 773 -2.69 -28.25 4.30
N SER A 774 -2.64 -27.65 5.48
CA SER A 774 -2.40 -28.37 6.75
C SER A 774 -3.64 -28.91 7.42
N ASN A 775 -4.83 -28.69 6.84
CA ASN A 775 -6.12 -29.08 7.43
C ASN A 775 -6.29 -28.56 8.86
N THR A 776 -5.83 -27.34 9.13
CA THR A 776 -5.87 -26.75 10.47
C THR A 776 -7.15 -25.96 10.66
N TYR A 777 -7.89 -26.23 11.73
CA TYR A 777 -9.12 -25.51 12.04
C TYR A 777 -8.84 -24.04 12.33
N ILE A 778 -9.61 -23.14 11.71
CA ILE A 778 -9.59 -21.71 11.99
C ILE A 778 -10.80 -21.40 12.86
N SER A 779 -10.57 -20.97 14.11
CA SER A 779 -11.66 -20.47 14.92
C SER A 779 -12.01 -19.03 14.52
N PRO A 780 -13.27 -18.59 14.67
CA PRO A 780 -13.65 -17.20 14.38
C PRO A 780 -12.81 -16.15 15.13
N THR A 781 -12.33 -16.47 16.34
CA THR A 781 -11.50 -15.58 17.17
C THR A 781 -10.03 -15.54 16.73
N THR A 782 -9.51 -16.61 16.11
CA THR A 782 -8.10 -16.70 15.67
C THR A 782 -7.91 -16.23 14.22
N LEU A 783 -8.98 -16.06 13.44
CA LEU A 783 -8.91 -15.53 12.08
C LEU A 783 -8.16 -14.18 12.00
N PHE A 784 -8.23 -13.36 13.05
CA PHE A 784 -7.61 -12.02 13.12
C PHE A 784 -6.48 -11.91 14.16
N SER A 785 -6.11 -12.99 14.86
CA SER A 785 -5.08 -12.97 15.92
C SER A 785 -3.63 -12.90 15.40
N GLY A 786 -3.43 -12.92 14.08
CA GLY A 786 -2.13 -12.93 13.44
C GLY A 786 -1.50 -14.32 13.28
N ASP A 787 -2.19 -15.37 13.76
CA ASP A 787 -1.81 -16.78 13.64
C ASP A 787 -2.03 -17.32 12.23
N PHE A 788 -2.97 -16.75 11.49
CA PHE A 788 -3.29 -17.10 10.11
C PHE A 788 -2.96 -15.96 9.15
N ASP A 789 -2.33 -16.31 8.04
CA ASP A 789 -1.99 -15.40 6.97
C ASP A 789 -2.90 -15.60 5.76
N VAL A 790 -3.16 -14.50 5.04
CA VAL A 790 -3.68 -14.59 3.67
C VAL A 790 -2.52 -15.04 2.79
N GLU A 791 -2.57 -16.29 2.35
CA GLU A 791 -1.50 -16.93 1.61
C GLU A 791 -1.76 -16.94 0.10
N HIS A 792 -0.71 -16.72 -0.68
CA HIS A 792 -0.73 -16.85 -2.14
C HIS A 792 -0.52 -18.31 -2.56
N ILE A 793 -1.56 -18.91 -3.12
CA ILE A 793 -1.58 -20.32 -3.57
C ILE A 793 -0.38 -20.62 -4.46
N ILE A 794 -0.20 -19.81 -5.50
CA ILE A 794 1.04 -19.75 -6.26
C ILE A 794 1.75 -18.46 -5.84
N PRO A 795 3.01 -18.53 -5.39
CA PRO A 795 3.73 -17.37 -4.88
C PRO A 795 3.66 -16.20 -5.85
N GLN A 796 3.40 -15.01 -5.32
CA GLN A 796 3.29 -13.80 -6.13
C GLN A 796 4.56 -13.58 -6.97
N SER A 797 5.73 -13.98 -6.50
CA SER A 797 6.99 -13.92 -7.25
C SER A 797 7.07 -14.83 -8.48
N ARG A 798 6.10 -15.75 -8.68
CA ARG A 798 6.06 -16.70 -9.80
C ARG A 798 4.94 -16.39 -10.79
N LEU A 799 3.70 -16.19 -10.32
CA LEU A 799 2.52 -15.97 -11.18
C LEU A 799 2.07 -14.49 -11.24
N PHE A 800 2.58 -13.61 -10.36
CA PHE A 800 2.26 -12.17 -10.31
C PHE A 800 0.77 -11.85 -10.14
N ASP A 801 0.03 -12.78 -9.58
CA ASP A 801 -1.40 -12.70 -9.41
C ASP A 801 -1.77 -12.42 -7.94
N ASP A 802 -2.31 -11.23 -7.68
CA ASP A 802 -2.85 -10.84 -6.37
C ASP A 802 -4.39 -10.91 -6.31
N SER A 803 -5.01 -11.52 -7.32
CA SER A 803 -6.45 -11.74 -7.35
C SER A 803 -6.89 -12.64 -6.20
N PHE A 804 -8.16 -12.49 -5.83
CA PHE A 804 -8.79 -13.34 -4.83
C PHE A 804 -8.70 -14.84 -5.18
N SER A 805 -8.65 -15.18 -6.48
CA SER A 805 -8.53 -16.55 -6.96
C SER A 805 -7.16 -17.20 -6.68
N ASN A 806 -6.12 -16.42 -6.39
CA ASN A 806 -4.79 -16.91 -6.01
C ASN A 806 -4.53 -16.80 -4.50
N LYS A 807 -5.56 -16.57 -3.69
CA LYS A 807 -5.44 -16.40 -2.23
C LYS A 807 -6.20 -17.50 -1.48
N THR A 808 -5.66 -17.92 -0.34
CA THR A 808 -6.34 -18.77 0.65
C THR A 808 -5.91 -18.36 2.06
N LEU A 809 -6.44 -18.99 3.10
CA LEU A 809 -5.96 -18.84 4.47
C LEU A 809 -5.09 -20.03 4.84
N GLU A 810 -3.97 -19.74 5.49
CA GLU A 810 -3.11 -20.79 6.03
C GLU A 810 -2.43 -20.32 7.32
N LEU A 811 -2.08 -21.27 8.18
CA LEU A 811 -1.35 -21.00 9.41
C LEU A 811 -0.01 -20.33 9.08
N ARG A 812 0.33 -19.26 9.80
CA ARG A 812 1.51 -18.42 9.54
C ARG A 812 2.81 -19.22 9.49
N SER A 813 2.98 -20.20 10.37
CA SER A 813 4.14 -21.09 10.37
C SER A 813 4.24 -21.94 9.10
N ILE A 814 3.10 -22.44 8.59
CA ILE A 814 3.00 -23.23 7.36
C ILE A 814 3.24 -22.35 6.12
N ASN A 815 2.72 -21.13 6.12
CA ASN A 815 2.98 -20.16 5.06
C ASN A 815 4.49 -19.83 4.95
N ILE A 816 5.12 -19.48 6.07
CA ILE A 816 6.57 -19.22 6.13
C ILE A 816 7.35 -20.42 5.61
N GLU A 817 6.92 -21.63 5.97
CA GLU A 817 7.55 -22.86 5.54
C GLU A 817 7.36 -23.17 4.03
N LYS A 818 6.19 -22.89 3.45
CA LYS A 818 5.93 -23.02 2.01
C LYS A 818 6.83 -22.10 1.18
N GLY A 819 7.11 -20.89 1.67
CA GLY A 819 8.02 -19.95 1.04
C GLY A 819 7.67 -19.66 -0.42
N ASN A 820 8.53 -20.06 -1.36
CA ASN A 820 8.36 -19.80 -2.80
C ASN A 820 7.91 -21.04 -3.60
N ALA A 821 7.41 -22.10 -2.95
CA ALA A 821 6.80 -23.26 -3.61
C ALA A 821 5.32 -23.00 -3.96
N THR A 822 4.80 -23.67 -4.97
CA THR A 822 3.34 -23.71 -5.24
C THR A 822 2.64 -24.52 -4.14
N ALA A 823 1.34 -24.30 -3.94
CA ALA A 823 0.56 -25.11 -2.99
C ALA A 823 0.65 -26.61 -3.29
N CYS A 824 0.54 -26.98 -4.58
CA CYS A 824 0.62 -28.35 -5.07
C CYS A 824 1.98 -29.00 -4.73
N ASP A 825 3.08 -28.32 -5.07
CA ASP A 825 4.43 -28.82 -4.83
C ASP A 825 4.73 -28.89 -3.32
N PHE A 826 4.29 -27.88 -2.56
CA PHE A 826 4.49 -27.82 -1.11
C PHE A 826 3.79 -28.96 -0.37
N VAL A 827 2.51 -29.20 -0.66
CA VAL A 827 1.74 -30.29 -0.03
C VAL A 827 2.38 -31.63 -0.35
N LYS A 828 2.79 -31.84 -1.61
CA LYS A 828 3.46 -33.06 -2.04
C LYS A 828 4.78 -33.29 -1.30
N GLU A 829 5.63 -32.26 -1.19
CA GLU A 829 6.92 -32.34 -0.52
C GLU A 829 6.78 -32.54 1.00
N LYS A 830 5.84 -31.84 1.64
CA LYS A 830 5.69 -31.84 3.09
C LYS A 830 4.94 -33.05 3.64
N TYR A 831 3.86 -33.46 2.99
CA TYR A 831 2.92 -34.45 3.53
C TYR A 831 2.92 -35.79 2.78
N GLY A 832 3.66 -35.90 1.68
CA GLY A 832 3.77 -37.12 0.88
C GLY A 832 2.54 -37.38 -0.02
N GLU A 833 2.58 -38.48 -0.78
CA GLU A 833 1.55 -38.79 -1.78
C GLU A 833 0.32 -39.51 -1.18
N THR A 834 0.52 -40.49 -0.30
CA THR A 834 -0.55 -41.32 0.30
C THR A 834 -0.30 -41.56 1.81
N ASN A 835 -1.32 -42.05 2.54
CA ASN A 835 -1.25 -42.48 3.96
C ASN A 835 -1.14 -41.37 5.04
N ASN A 836 -1.44 -40.11 4.72
CA ASN A 836 -1.56 -39.01 5.69
C ASN A 836 -2.87 -38.23 5.46
N GLU A 837 -3.53 -37.77 6.51
CA GLU A 837 -4.73 -36.91 6.42
C GLU A 837 -4.47 -35.63 5.60
N ASN A 838 -3.22 -35.13 5.63
CA ASN A 838 -2.74 -33.99 4.86
C ASN A 838 -2.05 -34.36 3.54
N SER A 839 -2.06 -35.65 3.15
CA SER A 839 -1.40 -36.13 1.92
C SER A 839 -1.93 -35.43 0.66
N MET A 840 -1.15 -35.52 -0.41
CA MET A 840 -1.51 -34.96 -1.71
C MET A 840 -2.87 -35.47 -2.22
N GLU A 841 -3.18 -36.75 -2.04
CA GLU A 841 -4.48 -37.31 -2.41
C GLU A 841 -5.65 -36.64 -1.67
N ASN A 842 -5.54 -36.51 -0.33
CA ASN A 842 -6.57 -35.86 0.48
C ASN A 842 -6.71 -34.36 0.20
N TYR A 843 -5.59 -33.68 -0.09
CA TYR A 843 -5.61 -32.30 -0.57
C TYR A 843 -6.38 -32.16 -1.89
N LEU A 844 -6.09 -33.00 -2.89
CA LEU A 844 -6.77 -33.01 -4.18
C LEU A 844 -8.27 -33.31 -4.02
N ASN A 845 -8.63 -34.26 -3.16
CA ASN A 845 -10.02 -34.58 -2.87
C ASN A 845 -10.77 -33.42 -2.20
N ARG A 846 -10.15 -32.72 -1.24
CA ARG A 846 -10.72 -31.52 -0.60
C ARG A 846 -10.99 -30.41 -1.61
N ILE A 847 -10.02 -30.06 -2.44
CA ILE A 847 -10.19 -28.99 -3.44
C ILE A 847 -11.18 -29.39 -4.55
N GLU A 848 -11.25 -30.67 -4.92
CA GLU A 848 -12.20 -31.16 -5.92
C GLU A 848 -13.63 -31.14 -5.39
N LYS A 849 -13.84 -31.52 -4.12
CA LYS A 849 -15.14 -31.41 -3.46
C LYS A 849 -15.62 -29.96 -3.46
N LEU A 850 -14.78 -29.02 -3.02
CA LEU A 850 -15.13 -27.60 -2.98
C LEU A 850 -15.35 -26.99 -4.38
N TYR A 851 -14.72 -27.53 -5.42
CA TYR A 851 -14.98 -27.12 -6.80
C TYR A 851 -16.34 -27.65 -7.30
N LYS A 852 -16.65 -28.93 -7.05
CA LYS A 852 -17.92 -29.57 -7.44
C LYS A 852 -19.13 -28.95 -6.74
N THR A 853 -18.98 -28.48 -5.50
CA THR A 853 -20.06 -27.76 -4.79
C THR A 853 -20.19 -26.30 -5.20
N GLY A 854 -19.35 -25.80 -6.11
CA GLY A 854 -19.40 -24.43 -6.62
C GLY A 854 -18.77 -23.37 -5.71
N VAL A 855 -18.14 -23.77 -4.59
CA VAL A 855 -17.48 -22.84 -3.65
C VAL A 855 -16.20 -22.27 -4.25
N LEU A 856 -15.37 -23.11 -4.87
CA LEU A 856 -14.16 -22.66 -5.56
C LEU A 856 -14.48 -22.30 -7.00
N SER A 857 -14.04 -21.10 -7.43
CA SER A 857 -14.03 -20.77 -8.85
C SER A 857 -13.09 -21.70 -9.63
N ARG A 858 -13.41 -21.97 -10.91
CA ARG A 858 -12.54 -22.74 -11.82
C ARG A 858 -11.10 -22.21 -11.86
N ALA A 859 -10.93 -20.89 -11.79
CA ALA A 859 -9.62 -20.25 -11.76
C ALA A 859 -8.82 -20.59 -10.50
N LYS A 860 -9.44 -20.58 -9.31
CA LYS A 860 -8.79 -20.95 -8.04
C LYS A 860 -8.46 -22.44 -7.98
N TYR A 861 -9.38 -23.30 -8.43
CA TYR A 861 -9.16 -24.75 -8.51
C TYR A 861 -7.94 -25.09 -9.37
N ASN A 862 -7.84 -24.50 -10.57
CA ASN A 862 -6.69 -24.72 -11.45
C ASN A 862 -5.37 -24.27 -10.81
N LYS A 863 -5.35 -23.16 -10.06
CA LYS A 863 -4.15 -22.65 -9.38
C LYS A 863 -3.72 -23.52 -8.21
N LEU A 864 -4.67 -24.09 -7.47
CA LEU A 864 -4.38 -25.04 -6.38
C LEU A 864 -3.71 -26.32 -6.91
N LYS A 865 -4.04 -26.75 -8.14
CA LYS A 865 -3.45 -27.95 -8.78
C LYS A 865 -2.17 -27.70 -9.56
N MET A 866 -1.84 -26.43 -9.83
CA MET A 866 -0.73 -26.05 -10.71
C MET A 866 0.62 -26.33 -10.05
N GLN A 867 1.48 -27.08 -10.74
CA GLN A 867 2.87 -27.31 -10.35
C GLN A 867 3.78 -26.22 -10.89
N GLU A 868 4.98 -26.06 -10.34
CA GLU A 868 5.95 -25.04 -10.77
C GLU A 868 6.24 -25.09 -12.29
N LYS A 869 6.30 -26.29 -12.87
CA LYS A 869 6.54 -26.50 -14.30
C LYS A 869 5.41 -26.01 -15.21
N ASP A 870 4.19 -25.90 -14.69
CA ASP A 870 2.98 -25.55 -15.44
C ASP A 870 2.65 -24.05 -15.32
N ILE A 871 3.45 -23.29 -14.58
CA ILE A 871 3.28 -21.84 -14.43
C ILE A 871 3.57 -21.17 -15.78
N PRO A 872 2.61 -20.46 -16.39
CA PRO A 872 2.83 -19.77 -17.65
C PRO A 872 3.96 -18.74 -17.51
N SER A 873 4.91 -18.76 -18.44
CA SER A 873 5.97 -17.74 -18.50
C SER A 873 5.39 -16.41 -19.01
N GLY A 874 4.76 -15.58 -18.15
CA GLY A 874 4.23 -14.28 -18.60
C GLY A 874 3.57 -13.34 -17.59
N PHE A 875 3.94 -12.06 -17.68
CA PHE A 875 3.52 -10.87 -16.92
C PHE A 875 2.15 -10.25 -17.30
N ILE A 876 1.09 -11.03 -17.47
CA ILE A 876 -0.01 -10.59 -18.36
C ILE A 876 -0.91 -9.46 -17.80
N GLU A 877 -1.46 -9.57 -16.57
CA GLU A 877 -2.51 -8.63 -16.13
C GLU A 877 -2.01 -7.21 -15.78
N ARG A 878 -0.82 -7.10 -15.17
CA ARG A 878 -0.25 -5.79 -14.78
C ARG A 878 0.28 -5.01 -15.97
N ASP A 879 0.77 -5.70 -17.01
CA ASP A 879 1.19 -5.08 -18.26
C ASP A 879 0.01 -4.42 -18.97
N ILE A 880 -1.15 -5.09 -19.04
CA ILE A 880 -2.36 -4.55 -19.70
C ILE A 880 -2.75 -3.16 -19.13
N ARG A 881 -2.83 -3.02 -17.80
CA ARG A 881 -3.20 -1.74 -17.17
C ARG A 881 -2.16 -0.63 -17.42
N ASN A 882 -0.88 -0.97 -17.44
CA ASN A 882 0.17 0.00 -17.72
C ASN A 882 0.22 0.38 -19.20
N THR A 883 -0.01 -0.57 -20.10
CA THR A 883 -0.15 -0.30 -21.54
C THR A 883 -1.35 0.63 -21.81
N GLN A 884 -2.47 0.45 -21.13
CA GLN A 884 -3.60 1.40 -21.18
C GLN A 884 -3.17 2.81 -20.76
N TYR A 885 -2.39 2.91 -19.68
CA TYR A 885 -1.91 4.19 -19.16
C TYR A 885 -0.90 4.86 -20.12
N ILE A 886 0.04 4.09 -20.66
CA ILE A 886 1.00 4.52 -21.70
C ILE A 886 0.23 5.04 -22.90
N ALA A 887 -0.69 4.27 -23.45
CA ALA A 887 -1.36 4.61 -24.69
C ALA A 887 -2.29 5.82 -24.54
N LYS A 888 -2.94 6.02 -23.38
CA LYS A 888 -3.71 7.24 -23.07
C LYS A 888 -2.82 8.49 -23.09
N TYR A 889 -1.67 8.44 -22.42
CA TYR A 889 -0.74 9.58 -22.38
C TYR A 889 -0.03 9.81 -23.71
N ALA A 890 0.34 8.73 -24.40
CA ALA A 890 0.92 8.78 -25.74
C ALA A 890 -0.02 9.52 -26.70
N LYS A 891 -1.33 9.19 -26.69
CA LYS A 891 -2.32 9.90 -27.51
C LYS A 891 -2.26 11.41 -27.31
N THR A 892 -2.29 11.85 -26.04
CA THR A 892 -2.21 13.28 -25.71
C THR A 892 -0.92 13.92 -26.24
N MET A 893 0.24 13.27 -26.06
CA MET A 893 1.52 13.80 -26.55
C MET A 893 1.57 13.85 -28.08
N LEU A 894 1.08 12.82 -28.77
CA LEU A 894 1.09 12.72 -30.23
C LEU A 894 0.13 13.70 -30.88
N SER A 895 -0.95 14.10 -30.19
CA SER A 895 -1.87 15.14 -30.67
C SER A 895 -1.23 16.53 -30.75
N ASP A 896 -0.13 16.79 -30.04
CA ASP A 896 0.65 18.02 -30.22
C ASP A 896 1.42 18.04 -31.55
N LEU A 897 1.63 16.87 -32.17
CA LEU A 897 2.49 16.69 -33.35
C LEU A 897 1.68 16.62 -34.65
N VAL A 898 0.54 15.93 -34.63
CA VAL A 898 -0.32 15.71 -35.81
C VAL A 898 -1.79 15.96 -35.49
N LYS A 899 -2.54 16.40 -36.52
CA LYS A 899 -4.00 16.65 -36.42
C LYS A 899 -4.79 15.40 -36.03
N VAL A 900 -4.36 14.23 -36.52
CA VAL A 900 -5.13 13.00 -36.38
C VAL A 900 -4.32 11.93 -35.64
N VAL A 901 -4.78 11.59 -34.44
CA VAL A 901 -4.29 10.43 -33.67
C VAL A 901 -5.42 9.44 -33.42
N VAL A 902 -5.36 8.28 -34.08
CA VAL A 902 -6.36 7.21 -33.96
C VAL A 902 -5.86 6.16 -32.98
N SER A 903 -6.80 5.58 -32.25
CA SER A 903 -6.51 4.58 -31.22
C SER A 903 -7.33 3.31 -31.47
N THR A 904 -6.67 2.16 -31.62
CA THR A 904 -7.29 0.85 -31.85
C THR A 904 -7.17 -0.06 -30.62
N THR A 905 -7.76 -1.26 -30.62
CA THR A 905 -7.63 -2.26 -29.55
C THR A 905 -6.90 -3.50 -30.04
N GLY A 906 -6.27 -4.24 -29.12
CA GLY A 906 -5.57 -5.49 -29.47
C GLY A 906 -6.48 -6.55 -30.09
N ALA A 907 -7.74 -6.63 -29.66
CA ALA A 907 -8.72 -7.54 -30.28
C ALA A 907 -9.00 -7.20 -31.76
N ILE A 908 -9.00 -5.89 -32.11
CA ILE A 908 -9.15 -5.46 -33.50
C ILE A 908 -7.90 -5.81 -34.31
N THR A 909 -6.70 -5.55 -33.77
CA THR A 909 -5.45 -5.88 -34.47
C THR A 909 -5.27 -7.39 -34.62
N ASP A 910 -5.68 -8.20 -33.64
CA ASP A 910 -5.72 -9.66 -33.75
C ASP A 910 -6.63 -10.12 -34.89
N ARG A 911 -7.85 -9.57 -34.97
CA ARG A 911 -8.78 -9.89 -36.05
C ARG A 911 -8.22 -9.52 -37.43
N LEU A 912 -7.64 -8.33 -37.55
CA LEU A 912 -7.06 -7.87 -38.82
C LEU A 912 -5.83 -8.69 -39.21
N ARG A 913 -4.96 -9.08 -38.27
CA ARG A 913 -3.84 -9.99 -38.54
C ARG A 913 -4.32 -11.35 -39.05
N GLU A 914 -5.41 -11.87 -38.51
CA GLU A 914 -6.02 -13.13 -38.97
C GLU A 914 -6.59 -12.99 -40.38
N ASP A 915 -7.34 -11.91 -40.65
CA ASP A 915 -7.98 -11.68 -41.95
C ASP A 915 -6.97 -11.37 -43.06
N TRP A 916 -5.90 -10.66 -42.73
CA TRP A 916 -4.78 -10.38 -43.64
C TRP A 916 -3.71 -11.48 -43.65
N GLN A 917 -3.95 -12.57 -42.91
CA GLN A 917 -3.09 -13.74 -42.81
C GLN A 917 -1.62 -13.45 -42.43
N LEU A 918 -1.39 -12.41 -41.63
CA LEU A 918 -0.05 -12.02 -41.18
C LEU A 918 0.49 -12.93 -40.05
N ILE A 919 -0.39 -13.71 -39.41
CA ILE A 919 -0.05 -14.57 -38.25
C ILE A 919 1.08 -15.55 -38.58
N ASP A 920 1.06 -16.15 -39.77
CA ASP A 920 2.02 -17.20 -40.15
C ASP A 920 3.33 -16.64 -40.72
N VAL A 921 3.38 -15.37 -41.13
CA VAL A 921 4.60 -14.73 -41.65
C VAL A 921 5.75 -14.84 -40.65
N MET A 922 5.47 -14.69 -39.36
CA MET A 922 6.48 -14.83 -38.30
C MET A 922 7.01 -16.26 -38.16
N LYS A 923 6.18 -17.28 -38.40
CA LYS A 923 6.61 -18.69 -38.42
C LYS A 923 7.47 -18.96 -39.63
N GLU A 924 7.05 -18.48 -40.81
CA GLU A 924 7.80 -18.63 -42.06
C GLU A 924 9.20 -18.03 -41.97
N LEU A 925 9.33 -16.83 -41.38
CA LEU A 925 10.62 -16.17 -41.16
C LEU A 925 11.57 -16.95 -40.25
N ASN A 926 11.03 -17.77 -39.35
CA ASN A 926 11.81 -18.53 -38.38
C ASN A 926 11.92 -20.02 -38.74
N TRP A 927 11.24 -20.49 -39.78
CA TRP A 927 11.12 -21.91 -40.09
C TRP A 927 12.48 -22.60 -40.26
N GLU A 928 13.33 -22.11 -41.16
CA GLU A 928 14.63 -22.73 -41.42
C GLU A 928 15.54 -22.73 -40.17
N LYS A 929 15.46 -21.68 -39.35
CA LYS A 929 16.19 -21.60 -38.08
C LYS A 929 15.78 -22.71 -37.12
N TYR A 930 14.49 -22.92 -36.91
CA TYR A 930 14.00 -23.95 -35.97
C TYR A 930 14.12 -25.36 -36.55
N LYS A 931 13.98 -25.53 -37.87
CA LYS A 931 14.20 -26.79 -38.57
C LYS A 931 15.65 -27.27 -38.42
N ASN A 932 16.63 -26.37 -38.61
CA ASN A 932 18.05 -26.68 -38.41
C ASN A 932 18.39 -27.04 -36.95
N LEU A 933 17.56 -26.61 -35.98
CA LEU A 933 17.70 -26.95 -34.57
C LEU A 933 16.92 -28.23 -34.17
N GLY A 934 16.24 -28.89 -35.12
CA GLY A 934 15.43 -30.08 -34.84
C GLY A 934 14.15 -29.80 -34.04
N LEU A 935 13.66 -28.56 -34.03
CA LEU A 935 12.49 -28.12 -33.24
C LEU A 935 11.21 -27.99 -34.09
N THR A 936 11.09 -28.79 -35.16
CA THR A 936 9.94 -28.78 -36.08
C THR A 936 9.33 -30.16 -36.22
N THR A 937 8.01 -30.22 -36.35
CA THR A 937 7.25 -31.43 -36.64
C THR A 937 6.44 -31.23 -37.92
N GLU A 938 6.34 -32.30 -38.73
CA GLU A 938 5.47 -32.35 -39.91
C GLU A 938 4.48 -33.50 -39.70
N PHE A 939 3.19 -33.20 -39.87
CA PHE A 939 2.13 -34.22 -39.85
C PHE A 939 1.07 -33.88 -40.89
N THR A 940 0.36 -34.90 -41.35
CA THR A 940 -0.73 -34.76 -42.33
C THR A 940 -2.04 -34.75 -41.57
N ASN A 941 -2.91 -33.77 -41.84
CA ASN A 941 -4.26 -33.77 -41.24
C ASN A 941 -5.18 -34.80 -41.91
N GLU A 942 -6.37 -35.02 -41.33
CA GLU A 942 -7.37 -35.96 -41.84
C GLU A 942 -7.86 -35.64 -43.27
N GLU A 943 -7.65 -34.39 -43.73
CA GLU A 943 -7.98 -33.92 -45.07
C GLU A 943 -6.81 -34.04 -46.08
N GLY A 944 -5.68 -34.64 -45.69
CA GLY A 944 -4.52 -34.89 -46.58
C GLY A 944 -3.54 -33.71 -46.73
N TYR A 945 -3.73 -32.61 -46.01
CA TYR A 945 -2.83 -31.45 -46.03
C TYR A 945 -1.63 -31.65 -45.12
N ARG A 946 -0.42 -31.37 -45.65
CA ARG A 946 0.81 -31.32 -44.86
C ARG A 946 0.83 -30.08 -43.98
N ILE A 947 0.78 -30.27 -42.67
CA ILE A 947 0.89 -29.20 -41.67
C ILE A 947 2.32 -29.18 -41.13
N ARG A 948 2.94 -28.00 -41.22
CA ARG A 948 4.27 -27.70 -40.72
C ARG A 948 4.15 -26.95 -39.39
N GLN A 949 4.72 -27.50 -38.32
CA GLN A 949 4.64 -26.92 -36.98
C GLN A 949 6.03 -26.72 -36.37
N ILE A 950 6.25 -25.55 -35.76
CA ILE A 950 7.40 -25.30 -34.88
C ILE A 950 6.95 -25.65 -33.46
N ASN A 951 7.72 -26.51 -32.77
CA ASN A 951 7.41 -26.94 -31.41
C ASN A 951 7.43 -25.74 -30.45
N ASP A 952 6.43 -25.64 -29.57
CA ASP A 952 6.27 -24.56 -28.57
C ASP A 952 6.30 -23.13 -29.13
N TRP A 953 5.88 -22.94 -30.38
CA TRP A 953 5.92 -21.63 -31.03
C TRP A 953 4.85 -20.67 -30.50
N THR A 954 5.29 -19.47 -30.13
CA THR A 954 4.43 -18.30 -29.96
C THR A 954 5.03 -17.11 -30.69
N LYS A 955 4.21 -16.12 -31.10
CA LYS A 955 4.74 -14.89 -31.73
C LYS A 955 5.74 -14.14 -30.84
N ARG A 956 5.70 -14.35 -29.52
CA ARG A 956 6.56 -13.68 -28.53
C ARG A 956 8.00 -14.19 -28.51
N ASN A 957 8.27 -15.33 -29.13
CA ASN A 957 9.63 -15.87 -29.26
C ASN A 957 10.56 -14.97 -30.11
N ASP A 958 10.00 -14.03 -30.88
CA ASP A 958 10.75 -13.11 -31.74
C ASP A 958 10.26 -11.67 -31.57
N HIS A 959 11.13 -10.74 -31.18
CA HIS A 959 10.76 -9.33 -30.93
C HIS A 959 10.17 -8.60 -32.15
N ARG A 960 10.39 -9.08 -33.39
CA ARG A 960 9.82 -8.49 -34.61
C ARG A 960 8.29 -8.52 -34.64
N HIS A 961 7.64 -9.33 -33.80
CA HIS A 961 6.17 -9.32 -33.70
C HIS A 961 5.61 -7.94 -33.31
N HIS A 962 6.36 -7.11 -32.54
CA HIS A 962 5.94 -5.74 -32.24
C HIS A 962 5.89 -4.86 -33.50
N ALA A 963 6.81 -5.05 -34.45
CA ALA A 963 6.77 -4.35 -35.73
C ALA A 963 5.60 -4.81 -36.60
N MET A 964 5.29 -6.11 -36.60
CA MET A 964 4.10 -6.66 -37.28
C MET A 964 2.80 -6.11 -36.66
N ASP A 965 2.74 -6.03 -35.33
CA ASP A 965 1.60 -5.47 -34.61
C ASP A 965 1.45 -3.98 -34.95
N ALA A 966 2.54 -3.21 -34.95
CA ALA A 966 2.56 -1.81 -35.38
C ALA A 966 2.18 -1.61 -36.87
N LEU A 967 2.60 -2.51 -37.77
CA LEU A 967 2.20 -2.52 -39.17
C LEU A 967 0.69 -2.72 -39.32
N THR A 968 0.13 -3.64 -38.54
CA THR A 968 -1.32 -3.87 -38.51
C THR A 968 -2.05 -2.62 -38.01
N VAL A 969 -1.53 -1.99 -36.95
CA VAL A 969 -2.05 -0.72 -36.42
C VAL A 969 -1.99 0.40 -37.47
N ALA A 970 -0.90 0.50 -38.23
CA ALA A 970 -0.71 1.51 -39.26
C ALA A 970 -1.79 1.42 -40.36
N PHE A 971 -2.21 0.22 -40.76
CA PHE A 971 -3.29 0.01 -41.74
C PHE A 971 -4.70 -0.11 -41.14
N THR A 972 -4.86 0.05 -39.83
CA THR A 972 -6.18 -0.03 -39.19
C THR A 972 -6.99 1.25 -39.40
N LYS A 973 -8.04 1.17 -40.22
CA LYS A 973 -8.94 2.31 -40.51
C LYS A 973 -9.98 2.55 -39.41
N ARG A 974 -10.47 3.80 -39.28
CA ARG A 974 -11.56 4.16 -38.33
C ARG A 974 -12.84 3.35 -38.58
N GLN A 975 -13.12 3.06 -39.85
CA GLN A 975 -14.27 2.28 -40.29
C GLN A 975 -14.21 0.84 -39.76
N PHE A 976 -13.03 0.21 -39.75
CA PHE A 976 -12.84 -1.13 -39.19
C PHE A 976 -13.14 -1.12 -37.69
N ILE A 977 -12.68 -0.08 -36.98
CA ILE A 977 -12.92 0.11 -35.54
C ILE A 977 -14.42 0.33 -35.26
N GLN A 978 -15.10 1.15 -36.06
CA GLN A 978 -16.54 1.41 -35.91
C GLN A 978 -17.35 0.15 -36.15
N TYR A 979 -17.06 -0.59 -37.22
CA TYR A 979 -17.72 -1.87 -37.52
C TYR A 979 -17.58 -2.86 -36.37
N LEU A 980 -16.35 -3.16 -35.94
CA LEU A 980 -16.10 -4.16 -34.90
C LEU A 980 -16.65 -3.76 -33.52
N ASN A 981 -16.67 -2.48 -33.17
CA ASN A 981 -17.28 -2.03 -31.91
C ASN A 981 -18.81 -2.12 -31.92
N ASN A 982 -19.43 -1.97 -33.08
CA ASN A 982 -20.89 -1.96 -33.23
C ASN A 982 -21.46 -3.34 -33.64
N LEU A 983 -20.63 -4.31 -34.01
CA LEU A 983 -21.03 -5.70 -34.23
C LEU A 983 -21.77 -6.29 -33.02
N ASN A 984 -21.30 -6.00 -31.80
CA ASN A 984 -21.92 -6.47 -30.56
C ASN A 984 -23.24 -5.74 -30.20
N ALA A 985 -23.55 -4.64 -30.88
CA ALA A 985 -24.79 -3.89 -30.72
C ALA A 985 -25.87 -4.29 -31.74
N ARG A 986 -25.55 -5.12 -32.75
CA ARG A 986 -26.55 -5.75 -33.63
C ARG A 986 -27.37 -6.74 -32.78
N ARG A 987 -28.64 -6.41 -32.49
CA ARG A 987 -29.63 -7.44 -32.12
C ARG A 987 -29.90 -8.30 -33.35
N THR A 988 -29.79 -9.60 -33.17
CA THR A 988 -30.08 -10.62 -34.18
C THR A 988 -31.60 -10.77 -34.32
N ASP A 989 -32.25 -9.95 -35.14
CA ASP A 989 -33.61 -10.24 -35.63
C ASP A 989 -33.51 -11.28 -36.76
N LYS A 990 -33.08 -12.49 -36.39
CA LYS A 990 -33.24 -13.70 -37.20
C LYS A 990 -33.80 -14.79 -36.31
N ASN A 991 -35.09 -14.71 -36.00
CA ASN A 991 -35.94 -15.84 -35.65
C ASN A 991 -37.41 -15.42 -35.71
N GLN A 992 -37.89 -15.19 -36.94
CA GLN A 992 -39.29 -15.45 -37.28
C GLN A 992 -39.35 -16.83 -37.93
N SER A 993 -39.34 -17.87 -37.10
CA SER A 993 -39.95 -19.18 -37.44
C SER A 993 -40.06 -20.07 -36.19
N ILE A 994 -41.27 -20.03 -35.60
CA ILE A 994 -42.03 -21.16 -35.02
C ILE A 994 -41.60 -21.75 -33.64
N SER A 995 -42.55 -21.56 -32.72
CA SER A 995 -43.00 -22.36 -31.55
C SER A 995 -42.21 -22.43 -30.23
N ASN A 996 -42.93 -21.94 -29.22
CA ASN A 996 -43.06 -22.38 -27.82
C ASN A 996 -42.18 -21.75 -26.72
N THR A 997 -42.82 -20.78 -26.06
CA THR A 997 -42.94 -20.59 -24.60
C THR A 997 -41.68 -20.63 -23.74
N GLU A 998 -41.21 -19.46 -23.29
CA GLU A 998 -41.46 -18.95 -21.93
C GLU A 998 -40.86 -17.54 -21.78
N GLU A 999 -41.43 -16.79 -20.84
CA GLU A 999 -41.35 -15.35 -20.64
C GLU A 999 -39.95 -14.87 -20.20
N GLU A 1000 -39.40 -13.84 -20.86
CA GLU A 1000 -38.43 -12.95 -20.24
C GLU A 1000 -38.73 -11.47 -20.58
N GLU A 1001 -38.92 -10.71 -19.50
CA GLU A 1001 -39.28 -9.30 -19.46
C GLU A 1001 -38.26 -8.40 -20.18
N TYR A 1002 -38.80 -7.54 -21.05
CA TYR A 1002 -38.07 -6.46 -21.70
C TYR A 1002 -37.92 -5.28 -20.75
N ASP A 1003 -36.68 -4.97 -20.34
CA ASP A 1003 -36.34 -3.66 -19.79
C ASP A 1003 -35.51 -2.85 -20.79
N ASN A 1004 -36.16 -1.81 -21.31
CA ASN A 1004 -35.66 -0.89 -22.33
C ASN A 1004 -34.86 0.24 -21.67
N PHE A 1005 -33.57 0.34 -21.99
CA PHE A 1005 -32.85 1.62 -21.90
C PHE A 1005 -33.04 2.34 -23.24
N ALA A 1006 -33.60 3.55 -23.20
CA ALA A 1006 -33.85 4.36 -24.39
C ALA A 1006 -32.53 4.80 -25.05
N ILE A 1007 -32.07 4.00 -26.01
CA ILE A 1007 -31.43 4.52 -27.21
C ILE A 1007 -32.60 4.95 -28.10
N THR A 1008 -32.60 6.19 -28.58
CA THR A 1008 -33.66 6.65 -29.49
C THR A 1008 -33.73 5.70 -30.69
N THR A 1009 -34.94 5.37 -31.12
CA THR A 1009 -35.18 4.44 -32.24
C THR A 1009 -34.44 4.91 -33.51
N GLU A 1010 -34.24 6.21 -33.66
CA GLU A 1010 -33.42 6.86 -34.69
C GLU A 1010 -31.92 6.55 -34.60
N ASP A 1011 -31.30 6.65 -33.41
CA ASP A 1011 -29.87 6.35 -33.23
C ASP A 1011 -29.56 4.86 -33.49
N MET A 1012 -30.51 3.97 -33.19
CA MET A 1012 -30.38 2.53 -33.45
C MET A 1012 -30.47 2.21 -34.95
N LEU A 1013 -31.37 2.89 -35.68
CA LEU A 1013 -31.52 2.78 -37.13
C LEU A 1013 -30.31 3.35 -37.89
N LEU A 1014 -29.75 4.49 -37.45
CA LEU A 1014 -28.54 5.09 -38.02
C LEU A 1014 -27.33 4.16 -37.89
N ASN A 1015 -27.08 3.66 -36.67
CA ASN A 1015 -25.94 2.77 -36.42
C ASN A 1015 -26.01 1.47 -37.24
N THR A 1016 -27.21 0.96 -37.52
CA THR A 1016 -27.39 -0.28 -38.31
C THR A 1016 -27.11 -0.05 -39.80
N ARG A 1017 -27.49 1.12 -40.35
CA ARG A 1017 -27.19 1.52 -41.74
C ARG A 1017 -25.68 1.71 -41.96
N ASP A 1018 -25.00 2.40 -41.05
CA ASP A 1018 -23.56 2.64 -41.13
C ASP A 1018 -22.75 1.33 -41.09
N VAL A 1019 -23.15 0.38 -40.23
CA VAL A 1019 -22.48 -0.94 -40.12
C VAL A 1019 -22.66 -1.77 -41.40
N LEU A 1020 -23.85 -1.75 -42.01
CA LEU A 1020 -24.10 -2.44 -43.30
C LEU A 1020 -23.31 -1.81 -44.45
N GLY A 1021 -23.21 -0.48 -44.50
CA GLY A 1021 -22.39 0.24 -45.49
C GLY A 1021 -20.91 -0.09 -45.37
N ILE A 1022 -20.38 -0.17 -44.15
CA ILE A 1022 -18.99 -0.58 -43.91
C ILE A 1022 -18.77 -2.04 -44.33
N GLU A 1023 -19.71 -2.94 -44.01
CA GLU A 1023 -19.62 -4.36 -44.39
C GLU A 1023 -19.45 -4.52 -45.90
N LYS A 1024 -20.28 -3.84 -46.69
CA LYS A 1024 -20.26 -3.91 -48.16
C LYS A 1024 -18.96 -3.37 -48.76
N ASN A 1025 -18.43 -2.28 -48.21
CA ASN A 1025 -17.30 -1.55 -48.82
C ASN A 1025 -15.93 -2.07 -48.38
N TYR A 1026 -15.83 -2.73 -47.22
CA TYR A 1026 -14.54 -3.06 -46.62
C TYR A 1026 -14.35 -4.56 -46.31
N LEU A 1027 -15.37 -5.39 -46.49
CA LEU A 1027 -15.29 -6.82 -46.24
C LEU A 1027 -15.72 -7.66 -47.46
N TYR A 1028 -15.20 -8.88 -47.52
CA TYR A 1028 -15.58 -9.90 -48.50
C TYR A 1028 -15.77 -11.25 -47.82
N ARG A 1029 -16.42 -12.20 -48.50
CA ARG A 1029 -16.54 -13.58 -48.03
C ARG A 1029 -15.48 -14.44 -48.68
N ASP A 1030 -14.73 -15.20 -47.88
CA ASP A 1030 -13.78 -16.17 -48.39
C ASP A 1030 -14.47 -17.46 -48.88
N HIS A 1031 -13.68 -18.40 -49.41
CA HIS A 1031 -14.14 -19.69 -49.91
C HIS A 1031 -14.81 -20.57 -48.83
N ARG A 1032 -14.62 -20.28 -47.54
CA ARG A 1032 -15.27 -20.94 -46.40
C ARG A 1032 -16.47 -20.14 -45.87
N ASN A 1033 -16.95 -19.18 -46.66
CA ASN A 1033 -18.05 -18.27 -46.30
C ASN A 1033 -17.77 -17.42 -45.04
N LYS A 1034 -16.49 -17.24 -44.67
CA LYS A 1034 -16.09 -16.38 -43.55
C LYS A 1034 -15.89 -14.95 -44.04
N LEU A 1035 -16.47 -14.00 -43.31
CA LEU A 1035 -16.35 -12.57 -43.60
C LEU A 1035 -14.97 -12.04 -43.20
N ARG A 1036 -14.22 -11.41 -44.11
CA ARG A 1036 -12.87 -10.91 -43.90
C ARG A 1036 -12.70 -9.49 -44.40
N PHE A 1037 -11.84 -8.70 -43.76
CA PHE A 1037 -11.47 -7.37 -44.24
C PHE A 1037 -10.59 -7.43 -45.48
N TYR A 1038 -10.83 -6.54 -46.44
CA TYR A 1038 -9.90 -6.35 -47.56
C TYR A 1038 -8.50 -5.94 -47.03
N PRO A 1039 -7.41 -6.57 -47.52
CA PRO A 1039 -6.07 -6.14 -47.20
C PRO A 1039 -5.74 -4.80 -47.88
N PRO A 1040 -4.81 -3.99 -47.33
CA PRO A 1040 -4.46 -2.66 -47.87
C PRO A 1040 -3.76 -2.71 -49.24
N ILE A 1041 -3.22 -3.86 -49.58
CA ILE A 1041 -2.52 -4.23 -50.82
C ILE A 1041 -3.01 -5.66 -51.16
N PRO A 1042 -3.05 -6.11 -52.44
CA PRO A 1042 -3.38 -7.49 -52.76
C PRO A 1042 -2.70 -8.51 -51.83
N LEU A 1043 -3.46 -9.48 -51.33
CA LEU A 1043 -3.08 -10.31 -50.16
C LEU A 1043 -1.69 -10.95 -50.29
N ASN A 1044 -1.36 -11.49 -51.45
CA ASN A 1044 -0.07 -12.15 -51.69
C ASN A 1044 1.08 -11.14 -51.68
N ASP A 1045 0.92 -10.00 -52.36
CA ASP A 1045 1.87 -8.89 -52.33
C ASP A 1045 2.06 -8.37 -50.90
N PHE A 1046 0.96 -8.19 -50.15
CA PHE A 1046 1.01 -7.68 -48.79
C PHE A 1046 1.82 -8.59 -47.86
N ARG A 1047 1.63 -9.91 -47.96
CA ARG A 1047 2.40 -10.89 -47.19
C ARG A 1047 3.88 -10.87 -47.58
N ALA A 1048 4.19 -10.78 -48.87
CA ALA A 1048 5.56 -10.74 -49.37
C ALA A 1048 6.30 -9.48 -48.88
N GLU A 1049 5.68 -8.31 -49.03
CA GLU A 1049 6.20 -7.02 -48.56
C GLU A 1049 6.37 -7.00 -47.03
N ALA A 1050 5.35 -7.45 -46.27
CA ALA A 1050 5.44 -7.53 -44.83
C ALA A 1050 6.59 -8.43 -44.38
N LYS A 1051 6.77 -9.59 -45.03
CA LYS A 1051 7.88 -10.51 -44.77
C LYS A 1051 9.24 -9.86 -45.05
N TYR A 1052 9.39 -9.22 -46.21
CA TYR A 1052 10.62 -8.52 -46.60
C TYR A 1052 11.02 -7.43 -45.61
N HIS A 1053 10.08 -6.58 -45.19
CA HIS A 1053 10.37 -5.52 -44.23
C HIS A 1053 10.64 -6.08 -42.82
N LEU A 1054 9.94 -7.12 -42.38
CA LEU A 1054 10.17 -7.77 -41.09
C LEU A 1054 11.54 -8.46 -41.04
N GLU A 1055 11.98 -9.08 -42.13
CA GLU A 1055 13.31 -9.69 -42.24
C GLU A 1055 14.42 -8.64 -42.09
N ASN A 1056 14.23 -7.46 -42.69
CA ASN A 1056 15.17 -6.34 -42.65
C ASN A 1056 15.00 -5.40 -41.43
N THR A 1057 14.13 -5.75 -40.47
CA THR A 1057 13.84 -4.90 -39.31
C THR A 1057 14.99 -4.89 -38.30
N LEU A 1058 15.55 -3.70 -38.01
CA LEU A 1058 16.54 -3.49 -36.96
C LEU A 1058 15.89 -3.43 -35.56
N ILE A 1059 16.34 -4.33 -34.67
CA ILE A 1059 15.91 -4.35 -33.26
C ILE A 1059 16.89 -3.51 -32.43
N SER A 1060 16.43 -2.32 -32.01
CA SER A 1060 17.22 -1.42 -31.18
C SER A 1060 17.01 -1.72 -29.69
N ILE A 1061 18.07 -2.07 -28.95
CA ILE A 1061 17.98 -2.40 -27.53
C ILE A 1061 18.59 -1.30 -26.67
N LYS A 1062 17.82 -0.76 -25.71
CA LYS A 1062 18.36 0.18 -24.71
C LYS A 1062 19.25 -0.56 -23.70
N ALA A 1063 20.46 -0.05 -23.46
CA ALA A 1063 21.36 -0.61 -22.45
C ALA A 1063 20.71 -0.65 -21.05
N LYS A 1064 20.78 -1.82 -20.38
CA LYS A 1064 20.15 -2.09 -19.07
C LYS A 1064 20.73 -1.23 -17.93
N ASN A 1065 22.06 -1.13 -17.83
CA ASN A 1065 22.73 -0.50 -16.68
C ASN A 1065 23.63 0.67 -17.13
N LYS A 1066 23.36 1.87 -16.63
CA LYS A 1066 24.38 2.95 -16.62
C LYS A 1066 25.24 2.77 -15.38
N VAL A 1067 26.46 2.28 -15.54
CA VAL A 1067 27.43 2.06 -14.44
C VAL A 1067 27.78 3.39 -13.78
N THR A 1068 27.88 4.46 -14.57
CA THR A 1068 28.18 5.82 -14.11
C THR A 1068 27.24 6.85 -14.75
N THR A 1069 27.09 7.98 -14.08
CA THR A 1069 26.40 9.17 -14.62
C THR A 1069 27.25 10.40 -14.37
N GLN A 1070 27.37 11.29 -15.35
CA GLN A 1070 27.94 12.62 -15.13
C GLN A 1070 27.09 13.37 -14.09
N ASN A 1071 27.73 13.81 -13.01
CA ASN A 1071 27.12 14.61 -11.96
C ASN A 1071 28.06 15.74 -11.55
N ILE A 1072 27.48 16.83 -11.05
CA ILE A 1072 28.24 17.94 -10.46
C ILE A 1072 28.32 17.68 -8.96
N ASN A 1073 29.52 17.40 -8.46
CA ASN A 1073 29.77 17.21 -7.04
C ASN A 1073 30.22 18.53 -6.40
N PHE A 1074 29.63 18.83 -5.24
CA PHE A 1074 29.90 20.02 -4.46
C PHE A 1074 30.74 19.63 -3.24
N THR A 1075 31.93 20.20 -3.10
CA THR A 1075 32.79 20.04 -1.91
C THR A 1075 32.94 21.37 -1.20
N LYS A 1076 32.59 21.42 0.09
CA LYS A 1076 32.78 22.62 0.92
C LYS A 1076 34.27 22.82 1.18
N ARG A 1077 34.74 24.06 1.07
CA ARG A 1077 36.07 24.53 1.50
C ARG A 1077 35.89 25.68 2.48
N LYS A 1078 36.94 26.03 3.24
CA LYS A 1078 36.93 27.13 4.23
C LYS A 1078 36.39 28.47 3.67
N ARG A 1079 36.51 28.74 2.35
CA ARG A 1079 36.02 29.95 1.68
C ARG A 1079 35.18 29.68 0.41
N GLY A 1080 34.28 28.70 0.45
CA GLY A 1080 33.29 28.51 -0.62
C GLY A 1080 33.01 27.06 -0.99
N VAL A 1081 32.49 26.85 -2.21
CA VAL A 1081 32.09 25.54 -2.71
C VAL A 1081 32.81 25.23 -4.00
N ASN A 1082 33.59 24.15 -4.02
CA ASN A 1082 34.19 23.62 -5.24
C ASN A 1082 33.14 22.79 -6.00
N LYS A 1083 32.89 23.13 -7.26
CA LYS A 1083 31.97 22.40 -8.16
C LYS A 1083 32.81 21.63 -9.19
N LYS A 1084 32.73 20.30 -9.18
CA LYS A 1084 33.43 19.45 -10.17
C LYS A 1084 32.46 18.53 -10.89
N THR A 1085 32.44 18.59 -12.22
CA THR A 1085 31.73 17.61 -13.05
C THR A 1085 32.54 16.32 -13.08
N GLN A 1086 31.95 15.21 -12.65
CA GLN A 1086 32.61 13.90 -12.67
C GLN A 1086 31.62 12.75 -12.87
N GLN A 1087 32.14 11.62 -13.35
CA GLN A 1087 31.40 10.37 -13.43
C GLN A 1087 31.14 9.85 -12.01
N THR A 1088 29.87 9.74 -11.60
CA THR A 1088 29.47 9.18 -10.31
C THR A 1088 28.86 7.80 -10.53
N PRO A 1089 29.32 6.75 -9.81
CA PRO A 1089 28.73 5.41 -9.92
C PRO A 1089 27.25 5.39 -9.52
N ARG A 1090 26.45 4.57 -10.21
CA ARG A 1090 25.02 4.37 -9.92
C ARG A 1090 24.78 2.94 -9.43
N GLY A 1091 24.72 2.78 -8.12
CA GLY A 1091 24.40 1.49 -7.52
C GLY A 1091 24.84 1.40 -6.06
N GLN A 1092 24.64 0.22 -5.48
CA GLN A 1092 25.23 -0.15 -4.20
C GLN A 1092 26.75 -0.33 -4.40
N LEU A 1093 27.58 0.41 -3.66
CA LEU A 1093 29.05 0.39 -3.85
C LEU A 1093 29.73 -0.81 -3.17
N HIS A 1094 29.05 -1.44 -2.20
CA HIS A 1094 29.49 -2.60 -1.45
C HIS A 1094 28.27 -3.39 -1.00
N LEU A 1095 28.40 -4.69 -0.67
CA LEU A 1095 27.31 -5.49 -0.09
C LEU A 1095 26.92 -5.00 1.32
N GLU A 1096 26.17 -5.78 2.09
CA GLU A 1096 25.66 -5.37 3.41
C GLU A 1096 26.77 -4.92 4.39
N THR A 1097 26.37 -4.21 5.44
CA THR A 1097 27.28 -3.60 6.43
C THR A 1097 28.22 -4.65 7.01
N VAL A 1098 29.49 -4.60 6.61
CA VAL A 1098 30.57 -5.37 7.23
C VAL A 1098 30.66 -4.96 8.69
N TYR A 1099 30.56 -5.92 9.59
CA TYR A 1099 30.64 -5.71 11.03
C TYR A 1099 32.11 -5.59 11.49
N GLY A 1100 33.00 -6.36 10.88
CA GLY A 1100 34.44 -6.30 11.11
C GLY A 1100 35.23 -7.06 10.05
N SER A 1101 36.55 -7.04 10.16
CA SER A 1101 37.46 -7.81 9.30
C SER A 1101 38.48 -8.57 10.13
N GLN A 1102 38.85 -9.77 9.69
CA GLN A 1102 39.91 -10.57 10.29
C GLN A 1102 40.88 -11.07 9.22
N LYS A 1103 42.13 -11.37 9.60
CA LYS A 1103 43.06 -12.08 8.72
C LYS A 1103 42.90 -13.59 8.94
N GLN A 1104 42.69 -14.34 7.86
CA GLN A 1104 42.56 -15.79 7.89
C GLN A 1104 43.69 -16.44 7.09
N TYR A 1105 44.26 -17.53 7.60
CA TYR A 1105 45.21 -18.35 6.86
C TYR A 1105 44.50 -19.05 5.70
N VAL A 1106 45.03 -18.89 4.49
CA VAL A 1106 44.59 -19.59 3.29
C VAL A 1106 45.74 -20.46 2.81
N VAL A 1107 45.46 -21.76 2.75
CA VAL A 1107 46.39 -22.77 2.26
C VAL A 1107 46.01 -23.09 0.82
N LYS A 1108 46.94 -22.86 -0.12
CA LYS A 1108 46.78 -23.21 -1.54
C LYS A 1108 47.84 -24.24 -1.90
N GLU A 1109 47.50 -25.17 -2.78
CA GLU A 1109 48.45 -26.13 -3.34
C GLU A 1109 48.82 -25.67 -4.74
N GLU A 1110 50.07 -25.26 -4.93
CA GLU A 1110 50.53 -24.60 -6.15
C GLU A 1110 51.70 -25.39 -6.76
N SER A 1111 51.67 -25.61 -8.07
CA SER A 1111 52.77 -26.22 -8.80
C SER A 1111 53.98 -25.29 -8.84
N VAL A 1112 55.15 -25.78 -8.47
CA VAL A 1112 56.39 -25.03 -8.55
C VAL A 1112 56.71 -24.75 -10.02
N ASN A 1113 56.89 -23.47 -10.36
CA ASN A 1113 57.10 -22.99 -11.72
C ASN A 1113 57.86 -21.65 -11.71
N ALA A 1114 57.92 -20.96 -12.85
CA ALA A 1114 58.59 -19.66 -13.01
C ALA A 1114 58.14 -18.55 -12.05
N LYS A 1115 57.03 -18.70 -11.31
CA LYS A 1115 56.53 -17.74 -10.32
C LYS A 1115 57.09 -17.96 -8.91
N PHE A 1116 57.86 -19.03 -8.67
CA PHE A 1116 58.43 -19.34 -7.36
C PHE A 1116 59.73 -18.57 -7.14
N ASP A 1117 59.64 -17.25 -7.02
CA ASP A 1117 60.74 -16.41 -6.54
C ASP A 1117 60.91 -16.52 -5.01
N ALA A 1118 61.87 -15.78 -4.44
CA ALA A 1118 62.16 -15.84 -3.01
C ALA A 1118 60.94 -15.49 -2.12
N GLU A 1119 60.15 -14.48 -2.51
CA GLU A 1119 58.94 -14.09 -1.76
C GLU A 1119 57.87 -15.18 -1.83
N LYS A 1120 57.64 -15.76 -3.02
CA LYS A 1120 56.67 -16.83 -3.18
C LYS A 1120 57.11 -18.11 -2.47
N ILE A 1121 58.40 -18.46 -2.51
CA ILE A 1121 58.94 -19.60 -1.77
C ILE A 1121 58.78 -19.40 -0.26
N ALA A 1122 58.93 -18.18 0.27
CA ALA A 1122 58.71 -17.89 1.69
C ALA A 1122 57.30 -18.28 2.17
N THR A 1123 56.29 -18.26 1.28
CA THR A 1123 54.93 -18.69 1.60
C THR A 1123 54.77 -20.22 1.70
N VAL A 1124 55.73 -21.04 1.23
CA VAL A 1124 55.66 -22.51 1.27
C VAL A 1124 55.58 -22.99 2.72
N SER A 1125 54.60 -23.84 3.05
CA SER A 1125 54.27 -24.21 4.43
C SER A 1125 55.32 -25.09 5.10
N LYS A 1126 55.99 -25.97 4.34
CA LYS A 1126 56.97 -26.93 4.87
C LYS A 1126 58.39 -26.35 4.77
N PRO A 1127 59.10 -26.14 5.90
CA PRO A 1127 60.44 -25.54 5.91
C PRO A 1127 61.45 -26.28 5.02
N ALA A 1128 61.46 -27.62 5.05
CA ALA A 1128 62.37 -28.42 4.24
C ALA A 1128 62.18 -28.19 2.72
N TYR A 1129 60.95 -28.01 2.25
CA TYR A 1129 60.68 -27.72 0.83
C TYR A 1129 61.07 -26.29 0.49
N ARG A 1130 60.79 -25.35 1.40
CA ARG A 1130 61.17 -23.94 1.26
C ARG A 1130 62.68 -23.79 1.11
N GLU A 1131 63.46 -24.40 1.98
CA GLU A 1131 64.92 -24.35 1.92
C GLU A 1131 65.48 -25.00 0.66
N ALA A 1132 64.96 -26.17 0.27
CA ALA A 1132 65.42 -26.88 -0.93
C ALA A 1132 65.11 -26.08 -2.21
N LEU A 1133 63.94 -25.44 -2.28
CA LEU A 1133 63.57 -24.54 -3.37
C LEU A 1133 64.45 -23.28 -3.37
N LEU A 1134 64.74 -22.67 -2.21
CA LEU A 1134 65.64 -21.50 -2.13
C LEU A 1134 67.06 -21.84 -2.59
N ARG A 1135 67.61 -22.99 -2.19
CA ARG A 1135 68.95 -23.43 -2.64
C ARG A 1135 68.99 -23.61 -4.17
N ARG A 1136 68.01 -24.32 -4.74
CA ARG A 1136 67.89 -24.45 -6.19
C ARG A 1136 67.71 -23.09 -6.87
N LEU A 1137 66.97 -22.16 -6.28
CA LEU A 1137 66.84 -20.81 -6.83
C LEU A 1137 68.19 -20.06 -6.83
N GLN A 1138 68.98 -20.18 -5.77
CA GLN A 1138 70.32 -19.60 -5.65
C GLN A 1138 71.32 -20.20 -6.64
N GLU A 1139 71.27 -21.51 -6.87
CA GLU A 1139 72.12 -22.21 -7.87
C GLU A 1139 71.94 -21.68 -9.30
N PHE A 1140 70.81 -21.04 -9.59
CA PHE A 1140 70.48 -20.47 -10.90
C PHE A 1140 70.35 -18.94 -10.86
N ASP A 1141 71.24 -18.28 -10.10
CA ASP A 1141 71.35 -16.82 -9.99
C ASP A 1141 70.05 -16.11 -9.56
N ASN A 1142 69.24 -16.77 -8.75
CA ASN A 1142 67.91 -16.30 -8.34
C ASN A 1142 66.90 -16.08 -9.49
N ASP A 1143 67.08 -16.72 -10.65
CA ASP A 1143 66.13 -16.70 -11.77
C ASP A 1143 65.17 -17.90 -11.68
N PRO A 1144 63.89 -17.70 -11.27
CA PRO A 1144 62.94 -18.79 -11.11
C PRO A 1144 62.53 -19.45 -12.44
N LYS A 1145 62.66 -18.77 -13.58
CA LYS A 1145 62.42 -19.39 -14.89
C LYS A 1145 63.51 -20.42 -15.17
N LYS A 1146 64.77 -20.10 -14.91
CA LYS A 1146 65.88 -21.03 -15.08
C LYS A 1146 65.87 -22.14 -14.04
N ALA A 1147 65.53 -21.82 -12.78
CA ALA A 1147 65.57 -22.76 -11.67
C ALA A 1147 64.48 -23.84 -11.71
N PHE A 1148 63.28 -23.53 -12.22
CA PHE A 1148 62.09 -24.37 -12.07
C PHE A 1148 61.33 -24.71 -13.37
N THR A 1149 61.86 -24.35 -14.54
CA THR A 1149 61.18 -24.65 -15.82
C THR A 1149 62.10 -25.32 -16.83
N GLY A 1150 61.55 -25.73 -17.99
CA GLY A 1150 62.33 -26.31 -19.08
C GLY A 1150 62.98 -27.65 -18.68
N LYS A 1151 64.31 -27.71 -18.70
CA LYS A 1151 65.08 -28.89 -18.25
C LYS A 1151 65.14 -29.03 -16.73
N ASN A 1152 64.91 -27.93 -16.00
CA ASN A 1152 64.98 -27.88 -14.53
C ASN A 1152 63.61 -27.95 -13.85
N SER A 1153 62.54 -28.29 -14.58
CA SER A 1153 61.25 -28.60 -13.95
C SER A 1153 61.41 -29.77 -12.99
N LEU A 1154 60.67 -29.77 -11.88
CA LEU A 1154 60.73 -30.85 -10.87
C LEU A 1154 60.38 -32.23 -11.43
N THR A 1155 59.64 -32.29 -12.54
CA THR A 1155 59.33 -33.51 -13.28
C THR A 1155 60.52 -34.10 -14.03
N LYS A 1156 61.46 -33.26 -14.50
CA LYS A 1156 62.63 -33.67 -15.30
C LYS A 1156 63.93 -33.68 -14.49
N ASN A 1157 64.05 -32.76 -13.53
CA ASN A 1157 65.19 -32.63 -12.64
C ASN A 1157 64.70 -32.41 -11.19
N PRO A 1158 64.35 -33.50 -10.48
CA PRO A 1158 63.80 -33.42 -9.13
C PRO A 1158 64.76 -32.78 -8.11
N ILE A 1159 64.20 -32.14 -7.08
CA ILE A 1159 64.97 -31.58 -5.97
C ILE A 1159 64.92 -32.56 -4.81
N TRP A 1160 66.04 -33.21 -4.52
CA TRP A 1160 66.16 -34.15 -3.41
C TRP A 1160 66.41 -33.43 -2.08
N LEU A 1161 65.78 -33.92 -1.01
CA LEU A 1161 65.87 -33.34 0.33
C LEU A 1161 67.02 -33.92 1.14
N ASN A 1162 67.60 -35.04 0.70
CA ASN A 1162 68.71 -35.72 1.36
C ASN A 1162 69.67 -36.37 0.34
N LYS A 1163 70.89 -36.67 0.78
CA LYS A 1163 71.95 -37.24 -0.07
C LYS A 1163 71.65 -38.66 -0.54
N LEU A 1164 70.89 -39.43 0.26
CA LEU A 1164 70.46 -40.80 -0.06
C LEU A 1164 69.28 -40.83 -1.06
N GLN A 1165 68.79 -39.68 -1.50
CA GLN A 1165 67.66 -39.53 -2.45
C GLN A 1165 66.40 -40.31 -2.05
N THR A 1166 66.11 -40.39 -0.75
CA THR A 1166 64.91 -41.09 -0.25
C THR A 1166 63.66 -40.20 -0.19
N ALA A 1167 63.81 -38.88 -0.35
CA ALA A 1167 62.70 -37.93 -0.38
C ALA A 1167 62.99 -36.71 -1.27
N GLN A 1168 61.98 -36.25 -2.03
CA GLN A 1168 62.09 -35.11 -2.95
C GLN A 1168 61.01 -34.06 -2.69
N VAL A 1169 61.24 -32.83 -3.16
CA VAL A 1169 60.21 -31.78 -3.22
C VAL A 1169 59.15 -32.22 -4.22
N PRO A 1170 57.86 -32.28 -3.83
CA PRO A 1170 56.77 -32.59 -4.76
C PRO A 1170 56.58 -31.47 -5.79
N GLU A 1171 56.04 -31.81 -6.96
CA GLU A 1171 55.75 -30.83 -8.02
C GLU A 1171 54.79 -29.73 -7.52
N LYS A 1172 53.85 -30.08 -6.64
CA LYS A 1172 52.93 -29.15 -5.98
C LYS A 1172 53.29 -29.01 -4.51
N VAL A 1173 53.42 -27.77 -4.05
CA VAL A 1173 53.70 -27.45 -2.65
C VAL A 1173 52.56 -26.63 -2.05
N LYS A 1174 52.31 -26.82 -0.76
CA LYS A 1174 51.32 -26.01 -0.02
C LYS A 1174 51.93 -24.66 0.34
N THR A 1175 51.24 -23.58 0.03
CA THR A 1175 51.61 -22.19 0.38
C THR A 1175 50.57 -21.58 1.33
N ILE A 1176 51.03 -20.79 2.29
CA ILE A 1176 50.21 -20.12 3.31
C ILE A 1176 50.26 -18.61 3.06
N SER A 1177 49.09 -17.99 2.92
CA SER A 1177 48.93 -16.54 2.86
C SER A 1177 47.81 -16.06 3.78
N PHE A 1178 47.85 -14.79 4.19
CA PHE A 1178 46.72 -14.18 4.91
C PHE A 1178 45.75 -13.54 3.91
N GLU A 1179 44.47 -13.92 3.96
CA GLU A 1179 43.40 -13.21 3.28
C GLU A 1179 42.54 -12.46 4.31
N THR A 1180 42.08 -11.26 3.96
CA THR A 1180 41.16 -10.48 4.80
C THR A 1180 39.74 -10.99 4.60
N ALA A 1181 39.18 -11.63 5.63
CA ALA A 1181 37.79 -12.06 5.66
C ALA A 1181 36.92 -10.98 6.32
N TYR A 1182 35.85 -10.58 5.64
CA TYR A 1182 34.86 -9.62 6.14
C TYR A 1182 33.71 -10.36 6.81
N THR A 1183 33.33 -9.91 8.01
CA THR A 1183 32.30 -10.56 8.83
C THR A 1183 30.99 -9.77 8.79
N ILE A 1184 29.86 -10.48 8.80
CA ILE A 1184 28.53 -9.88 8.89
C ILE A 1184 27.81 -10.43 10.12
N ARG A 1185 26.92 -9.64 10.74
CA ARG A 1185 26.02 -10.15 11.77
C ARG A 1185 24.79 -10.76 11.09
N LYS A 1186 24.49 -12.01 11.43
CA LYS A 1186 23.24 -12.69 11.08
C LYS A 1186 22.54 -13.15 12.35
N GLU A 1187 21.21 -13.13 12.33
CA GLU A 1187 20.41 -13.73 13.40
C GLU A 1187 20.58 -15.25 13.35
N ILE A 1188 20.47 -15.90 14.52
CA ILE A 1188 20.42 -17.36 14.62
C ILE A 1188 19.02 -17.76 14.16
N SER A 1189 18.94 -18.24 12.93
CA SER A 1189 17.70 -18.70 12.30
C SER A 1189 17.92 -20.06 11.65
N PRO A 1190 16.85 -20.76 11.24
CA PRO A 1190 16.96 -22.04 10.55
C PRO A 1190 17.82 -21.98 9.26
N ASP A 1191 17.90 -20.81 8.63
CA ASP A 1191 18.70 -20.57 7.41
C ASP A 1191 20.18 -20.26 7.69
N LEU A 1192 20.60 -20.24 8.96
CA LEU A 1192 21.97 -19.94 9.35
C LEU A 1192 22.90 -21.09 8.93
N LYS A 1193 23.84 -20.76 8.04
CA LYS A 1193 24.92 -21.67 7.63
C LYS A 1193 25.98 -21.74 8.73
N LEU A 1194 25.94 -22.79 9.55
CA LEU A 1194 26.83 -22.97 10.71
C LEU A 1194 28.32 -23.00 10.34
N ASP A 1195 28.67 -23.52 9.16
CA ASP A 1195 30.03 -23.52 8.60
C ASP A 1195 30.59 -22.10 8.42
N LYS A 1196 29.72 -21.09 8.31
CA LYS A 1196 30.08 -19.67 8.18
C LYS A 1196 30.16 -18.93 9.52
N VAL A 1197 29.83 -19.57 10.65
CA VAL A 1197 29.94 -18.97 11.98
C VAL A 1197 31.40 -18.97 12.39
N ILE A 1198 32.01 -17.79 12.49
CA ILE A 1198 33.47 -17.65 12.64
C ILE A 1198 33.96 -18.12 14.02
N ASP A 1199 33.22 -17.81 15.08
CA ASP A 1199 33.56 -18.23 16.42
C ASP A 1199 33.35 -19.75 16.56
N LEU A 1200 34.45 -20.48 16.75
CA LEU A 1200 34.43 -21.94 16.84
C LEU A 1200 33.67 -22.44 18.08
N GLY A 1201 33.69 -21.69 19.19
CA GLY A 1201 32.94 -22.04 20.40
C GLY A 1201 31.44 -21.94 20.15
N ILE A 1202 31.00 -20.80 19.62
CA ILE A 1202 29.59 -20.58 19.24
C ILE A 1202 29.16 -21.58 18.17
N ARG A 1203 29.99 -21.84 17.16
CA ARG A 1203 29.69 -22.83 16.12
C ARG A 1203 29.43 -24.21 16.74
N ARG A 1204 30.31 -24.68 17.63
CA ARG A 1204 30.13 -25.97 18.32
C ARG A 1204 28.86 -26.00 19.15
N ILE A 1205 28.54 -24.91 19.85
CA ILE A 1205 27.30 -24.81 20.63
C ILE A 1205 26.07 -24.91 19.70
N LEU A 1206 26.08 -24.21 18.57
CA LEU A 1206 25.00 -24.26 17.58
C LEU A 1206 24.88 -25.63 16.91
N GLU A 1207 26.01 -26.28 16.61
CA GLU A 1207 26.04 -27.65 16.08
C GLU A 1207 25.50 -28.67 17.09
N ASN A 1208 25.86 -28.54 18.37
CA ASN A 1208 25.33 -29.39 19.44
C ASN A 1208 23.83 -29.16 19.62
N ARG A 1209 23.38 -27.90 19.61
CA ARG A 1209 21.95 -27.56 19.63
C ARG A 1209 21.22 -28.15 18.43
N LEU A 1210 21.81 -28.09 17.25
CA LEU A 1210 21.23 -28.69 16.05
C LEU A 1210 21.12 -30.22 16.17
N LYS A 1211 22.13 -30.88 16.75
CA LYS A 1211 22.11 -32.33 17.04
C LYS A 1211 21.07 -32.72 18.10
N GLU A 1212 20.91 -31.93 19.17
CA GLU A 1212 19.87 -32.14 20.20
C GLU A 1212 18.48 -32.24 19.55
N PHE A 1213 18.25 -31.49 18.47
CA PHE A 1213 16.98 -31.46 17.72
C PHE A 1213 17.03 -32.32 16.45
N ARG A 1214 17.85 -33.38 16.43
CA ARG A 1214 17.95 -34.35 15.31
C ARG A 1214 18.26 -33.71 13.95
N ASN A 1215 19.08 -32.67 13.95
CA ASN A 1215 19.43 -31.85 12.78
C ASN A 1215 18.27 -31.07 12.15
N ASP A 1216 17.17 -30.89 12.86
CA ASP A 1216 16.06 -30.03 12.44
C ASP A 1216 16.35 -28.57 12.84
N ALA A 1217 16.91 -27.80 11.91
CA ALA A 1217 17.26 -26.40 12.14
C ALA A 1217 16.05 -25.50 12.44
N LYS A 1218 14.86 -25.86 11.96
CA LYS A 1218 13.63 -25.11 12.26
C LYS A 1218 13.27 -25.24 13.73
N LYS A 1219 13.32 -26.45 14.29
CA LYS A 1219 13.05 -26.66 15.72
C LYS A 1219 14.19 -26.21 16.62
N ALA A 1220 15.45 -26.41 16.21
CA ALA A 1220 16.62 -26.08 17.01
C ALA A 1220 16.73 -24.57 17.33
N PHE A 1221 16.24 -23.72 16.42
CA PHE A 1221 16.43 -22.27 16.44
C PHE A 1221 15.12 -21.46 16.46
N SER A 1222 13.94 -22.09 16.60
CA SER A 1222 12.65 -21.37 16.68
C SER A 1222 12.27 -20.91 18.08
N ASN A 1223 12.75 -21.58 19.14
CA ASN A 1223 12.35 -21.35 20.54
C ASN A 1223 13.44 -20.66 21.38
N LEU A 1224 14.26 -19.79 20.76
CA LEU A 1224 15.39 -19.15 21.42
C LEU A 1224 14.99 -18.25 22.60
N ASP A 1225 13.75 -17.76 22.65
CA ASP A 1225 13.24 -16.96 23.76
C ASP A 1225 12.89 -17.80 25.00
N GLU A 1226 12.38 -19.03 24.80
CA GLU A 1226 12.03 -19.96 25.88
C GLU A 1226 13.23 -20.80 26.34
N ASN A 1227 14.09 -21.18 25.40
CA ASN A 1227 15.27 -21.99 25.64
C ASN A 1227 16.50 -21.35 24.98
N PRO A 1228 17.06 -20.30 25.59
CA PRO A 1228 18.14 -19.52 25.00
C PRO A 1228 19.45 -20.30 24.95
N ILE A 1229 20.21 -20.06 23.88
CA ILE A 1229 21.54 -20.65 23.70
C ILE A 1229 22.54 -19.89 24.58
N ARG A 1230 22.99 -20.54 25.66
CA ARG A 1230 23.96 -19.96 26.59
C ARG A 1230 25.38 -20.38 26.20
N PRO A 1231 26.28 -19.42 25.91
CA PRO A 1231 27.68 -19.74 25.64
C PRO A 1231 28.45 -20.22 26.87
N ASN A 1232 27.93 -19.97 28.07
CA ASN A 1232 28.46 -20.50 29.32
C ASN A 1232 27.28 -21.02 30.16
N LYS A 1233 27.17 -22.33 30.38
CA LYS A 1233 26.05 -22.94 31.11
C LYS A 1233 26.10 -22.68 32.62
N GLU A 1234 27.27 -22.34 33.15
CA GLU A 1234 27.48 -22.04 34.58
C GLU A 1234 27.11 -20.60 34.96
N LYS A 1235 26.87 -19.71 33.97
CA LYS A 1235 26.39 -18.34 34.13
C LYS A 1235 24.94 -18.20 33.65
#